data_AF-A0A6J7LGQ5-F1
#
_entry.id   AF-A0A6J7LGQ5-F1
#
_cell.length_a   1.000
_cell.length_b   1.000
_cell.length_c   1.000
_cell.angle_alpha   90.00
_cell.angle_beta   90.00
_cell.angle_gamma   90.00
#
_symmetry.space_group_name_H-M   'P 1'
#
loop_
_entity.id
_entity.type
_entity.pdbx_description
1 polymer ?
#
loop_
_entity_poly.entity_id
_entity_poly.type
_entity_poly.pdbx_seq_one_letter_code
_entity_poly.pdbx_strand_id
1 'polypeptide(L)'
;MSQHHPDLAAEQAHIDRAYECLERSRTDAWRIRTLNEADTGGTFQARYERNAFDEQLVLRLTQLDLGDAALVFGRIDRFGEADGEIESFHIGRLAVADEHREPVVVDWRAPVSEPFYRATGRESMGLARRRHFAVNGQKLLGIEDELFGEGHLGVGHDEGLGGGVASGVEQTATGLRGYSTLLTALARGRTGQLGDIVATIQAEQDQIIRSGHNGVLVVQGGPGTGKTVVALHRAAYLLYTFRFPLEDQGVLVIGPNRVFLRYIEQVLPSLGEAGVEQVVLADLVPGHRIGVIDTNAAKRVKGDIRMAKVIAKAVQDRQRPARDDVEIPYGAGYMRLRAAESARIVRDARRRFRRHNAAHRWVENEVISAMIASSRNPDADVDTLRDSLRDIPEFRATLARMWPMLVPAELLHDLFGSAALVKSAAKDEFSAEEYECLVRARSNSVADVLWSDSDVALLDEALALLGPRPRKNGKIDETDEVRVFGHIVIDEVQDLTPMQLRMASRRSLSGAMTVVGDLAQATGPFAPNDWSDLLQYLPTKREQEVIGLTVGYRIPAQIMSLADKVMLEAAPSLRAPKSVREGDFGPDIVAVKNSNDLLDVVIEQSKILLTNVGEGNVAIVCPDDMTDAVDSALTAAGIAHGRANTTALDSRLTVVPVSVVKGLELDGVLVVEPARIVASQVHGLRALYVALTRSTQRLTVVHCEPLPRSMQS
;
A
#
# COMPACT_ATOMS: atom_id res chain seq x y z
N MET A 1 -23.22 25.74 -10.13
CA MET A 1 -24.38 24.95 -9.64
C MET A 1 -25.50 25.88 -9.21
N SER A 2 -26.70 25.77 -9.79
CA SER A 2 -27.88 26.55 -9.33
C SER A 2 -28.77 25.67 -8.46
N GLN A 3 -29.27 26.22 -7.34
CA GLN A 3 -30.31 25.59 -6.51
C GLN A 3 -31.71 25.63 -7.18
N HIS A 4 -31.78 26.11 -8.43
CA HIS A 4 -33.01 26.36 -9.19
C HIS A 4 -33.00 25.65 -10.54
N HIS A 5 -32.37 24.47 -10.61
CA HIS A 5 -32.40 23.65 -11.82
C HIS A 5 -33.83 23.08 -12.04
N PRO A 6 -34.41 23.17 -13.25
CA PRO A 6 -35.80 22.76 -13.49
C PRO A 6 -36.06 21.28 -13.17
N ASP A 7 -35.07 20.41 -13.40
CA ASP A 7 -35.18 18.96 -13.18
C ASP A 7 -34.91 18.53 -11.72
N LEU A 8 -34.63 19.46 -10.80
CA LEU A 8 -34.16 19.12 -9.44
C LEU A 8 -35.17 18.27 -8.66
N ALA A 9 -36.47 18.57 -8.78
CA ALA A 9 -37.52 17.81 -8.11
C ALA A 9 -37.69 16.40 -8.72
N ALA A 10 -37.56 16.27 -10.03
CA ALA A 10 -37.67 14.98 -10.72
C ALA A 10 -36.49 14.06 -10.37
N GLU A 11 -35.26 14.61 -10.35
CA GLU A 11 -34.07 13.85 -9.98
C GLU A 11 -34.05 13.50 -8.48
N GLN A 12 -34.54 14.37 -7.59
CA GLN A 12 -34.75 14.02 -6.18
C GLN A 12 -35.71 12.84 -6.03
N ALA A 13 -36.84 12.85 -6.73
CA ALA A 13 -37.81 11.74 -6.69
C ALA A 13 -37.21 10.42 -7.19
N HIS A 14 -36.34 10.46 -8.20
CA HIS A 14 -35.62 9.27 -8.66
C HIS A 14 -34.63 8.75 -7.61
N ILE A 15 -33.87 9.65 -6.97
CA ILE A 15 -32.96 9.30 -5.89
C ILE A 15 -33.73 8.66 -4.72
N ASP A 16 -34.86 9.22 -4.32
CA ASP A 16 -35.71 8.67 -3.26
C ASP A 16 -36.18 7.25 -3.62
N ARG A 17 -36.68 7.03 -4.85
CA ARG A 17 -37.05 5.70 -5.36
C ARG A 17 -35.86 4.72 -5.34
N ALA A 18 -34.65 5.17 -5.69
CA ALA A 18 -33.46 4.33 -5.66
C ALA A 18 -33.11 3.87 -4.23
N TYR A 19 -33.23 4.74 -3.24
CA TYR A 19 -33.05 4.37 -1.83
C TYR A 19 -34.14 3.42 -1.33
N GLU A 20 -35.40 3.61 -1.75
CA GLU A 20 -36.48 2.65 -1.43
C GLU A 20 -36.20 1.25 -2.00
N CYS A 21 -35.72 1.16 -3.24
CA CYS A 21 -35.33 -0.12 -3.85
C CYS A 21 -34.13 -0.77 -3.13
N LEU A 22 -33.16 0.04 -2.67
CA LEU A 22 -32.03 -0.44 -1.88
C LEU A 22 -32.48 -1.01 -0.52
N GLU A 23 -33.31 -0.28 0.21
CA GLU A 23 -33.84 -0.71 1.52
C GLU A 23 -34.72 -1.95 1.39
N ARG A 24 -35.49 -2.07 0.30
CA ARG A 24 -36.23 -3.29 -0.01
C ARG A 24 -35.30 -4.47 -0.23
N SER A 25 -34.24 -4.29 -1.03
CA SER A 25 -33.24 -5.34 -1.28
C SER A 25 -32.54 -5.79 0.01
N ARG A 26 -32.25 -4.86 0.92
CA ARG A 26 -31.70 -5.15 2.26
C ARG A 26 -32.70 -5.93 3.12
N THR A 27 -33.96 -5.50 3.14
CA THR A 27 -35.03 -6.14 3.92
C THR A 27 -35.28 -7.57 3.44
N ASP A 28 -35.29 -7.79 2.13
CA ASP A 28 -35.45 -9.11 1.53
C ASP A 28 -34.28 -10.03 1.90
N ALA A 29 -33.03 -9.55 1.83
CA ALA A 29 -31.86 -10.30 2.24
C ALA A 29 -31.89 -10.67 3.74
N TRP A 30 -32.26 -9.73 4.62
CA TRP A 30 -32.46 -9.99 6.04
C TRP A 30 -33.56 -11.03 6.30
N ARG A 31 -34.69 -10.93 5.60
CA ARG A 31 -35.80 -11.89 5.73
C ARG A 31 -35.36 -13.31 5.36
N ILE A 32 -34.60 -13.46 4.28
CA ILE A 32 -34.05 -14.75 3.87
C ILE A 32 -33.09 -15.30 4.95
N ARG A 33 -32.25 -14.44 5.53
CA ARG A 33 -31.33 -14.83 6.61
C ARG A 33 -32.06 -15.33 7.85
N THR A 34 -33.06 -14.59 8.33
CA THR A 34 -33.87 -14.97 9.51
C THR A 34 -34.61 -16.29 9.30
N LEU A 35 -35.12 -16.55 8.09
CA LEU A 35 -35.73 -17.84 7.76
C LEU A 35 -34.73 -19.00 7.86
N ASN A 36 -33.47 -18.79 7.46
CA ASN A 36 -32.42 -19.80 7.53
C ASN A 36 -31.89 -20.06 8.96
N GLU A 37 -31.88 -19.06 9.84
CA GLU A 37 -31.46 -19.23 11.24
C GLU A 37 -32.44 -20.09 12.05
N ALA A 38 -33.73 -20.03 11.73
CA ALA A 38 -34.79 -20.74 12.45
C ALA A 38 -34.74 -22.28 12.31
N ASP A 39 -34.08 -22.81 11.26
CA ASP A 39 -33.86 -24.24 11.06
C ASP A 39 -32.55 -24.69 11.74
N THR A 40 -32.61 -25.01 13.04
CA THR A 40 -31.44 -25.40 13.85
C THR A 40 -31.14 -26.92 13.84
N GLY A 41 -31.83 -27.72 13.01
CA GLY A 41 -31.66 -29.18 12.90
C GLY A 41 -31.18 -29.64 11.52
N GLY A 42 -30.57 -30.83 11.42
CA GLY A 42 -30.19 -31.42 10.12
C GLY A 42 -28.91 -32.25 10.11
N THR A 43 -28.64 -32.91 8.98
CA THR A 43 -27.40 -33.66 8.69
C THR A 43 -26.19 -32.72 8.58
N PHE A 44 -24.96 -33.26 8.61
CA PHE A 44 -23.74 -32.46 8.43
C PHE A 44 -23.74 -31.67 7.12
N GLN A 45 -24.25 -32.27 6.04
CA GLN A 45 -24.38 -31.62 4.74
C GLN A 45 -25.34 -30.41 4.79
N ALA A 46 -26.50 -30.55 5.42
CA ALA A 46 -27.45 -29.43 5.55
C ALA A 46 -26.86 -28.26 6.35
N ARG A 47 -26.02 -28.54 7.36
CA ARG A 47 -25.31 -27.50 8.12
C ARG A 47 -24.26 -26.79 7.28
N TYR A 48 -23.52 -27.52 6.45
CA TYR A 48 -22.52 -26.95 5.55
C TYR A 48 -23.18 -26.07 4.49
N GLU A 49 -24.24 -26.55 3.83
CA GLU A 49 -25.00 -25.78 2.84
C GLU A 49 -25.61 -24.51 3.47
N ARG A 50 -26.16 -24.62 4.68
CA ARG A 50 -26.68 -23.46 5.43
C ARG A 50 -25.59 -22.44 5.74
N ASN A 51 -24.43 -22.88 6.24
CA ASN A 51 -23.33 -21.97 6.55
C ASN A 51 -22.82 -21.25 5.29
N ALA A 52 -22.64 -21.98 4.18
CA ALA A 52 -22.26 -21.38 2.90
C ALA A 52 -23.30 -20.37 2.40
N PHE A 53 -24.59 -20.66 2.58
CA PHE A 53 -25.67 -19.75 2.21
C PHE A 53 -25.73 -18.52 3.12
N ASP A 54 -25.54 -18.67 4.44
CA ASP A 54 -25.47 -17.56 5.39
C ASP A 54 -24.25 -16.67 5.10
N GLU A 55 -23.09 -17.25 4.79
CA GLU A 55 -21.91 -16.51 4.35
C GLU A 55 -22.20 -15.67 3.09
N GLN A 56 -22.87 -16.24 2.07
CA GLN A 56 -23.29 -15.51 0.87
C GLN A 56 -24.28 -14.38 1.17
N LEU A 57 -25.21 -14.59 2.10
CA LEU A 57 -26.16 -13.55 2.51
C LEU A 57 -25.48 -12.42 3.29
N VAL A 58 -24.56 -12.75 4.19
CA VAL A 58 -23.75 -11.77 4.92
C VAL A 58 -22.95 -10.93 3.93
N LEU A 59 -22.26 -11.56 2.97
CA LEU A 59 -21.55 -10.86 1.90
C LEU A 59 -22.48 -9.94 1.11
N ARG A 60 -23.69 -10.40 0.78
CA ARG A 60 -24.68 -9.58 0.05
C ARG A 60 -25.15 -8.39 0.88
N LEU A 61 -25.41 -8.57 2.17
CA LEU A 61 -25.82 -7.47 3.07
C LEU A 61 -24.71 -6.43 3.23
N THR A 62 -23.46 -6.87 3.39
CA THR A 62 -22.29 -5.98 3.45
C THR A 62 -22.12 -5.20 2.15
N GLN A 63 -22.30 -5.85 0.99
CA GLN A 63 -22.26 -5.17 -0.32
C GLN A 63 -23.37 -4.13 -0.50
N LEU A 64 -24.52 -4.34 0.13
CA LEU A 64 -25.62 -3.37 0.12
C LEU A 64 -25.40 -2.25 1.13
N ASP A 65 -24.40 -2.33 2.00
CA ASP A 65 -24.07 -1.27 2.95
C ASP A 65 -23.35 -0.11 2.25
N LEU A 66 -23.85 1.11 2.48
CA LEU A 66 -23.38 2.34 1.86
C LEU A 66 -22.72 3.28 2.88
N GLY A 67 -22.83 2.97 4.18
CA GLY A 67 -22.43 3.89 5.25
C GLY A 67 -23.07 5.27 5.05
N ASP A 68 -22.25 6.32 5.17
CA ASP A 68 -22.67 7.71 5.00
C ASP A 68 -22.57 8.21 3.55
N ALA A 69 -22.17 7.36 2.61
CA ALA A 69 -21.95 7.76 1.23
C ALA A 69 -23.27 7.86 0.43
N ALA A 70 -23.31 8.75 -0.56
CA ALA A 70 -24.48 8.89 -1.42
C ALA A 70 -24.55 7.76 -2.46
N LEU A 71 -25.74 7.18 -2.65
CA LEU A 71 -26.00 6.10 -3.61
C LEU A 71 -25.80 6.54 -5.07
N VAL A 72 -26.39 7.66 -5.46
CA VAL A 72 -26.39 8.18 -6.85
C VAL A 72 -25.67 9.53 -6.87
N PHE A 73 -24.76 9.72 -7.82
CA PHE A 73 -23.98 10.95 -7.95
C PHE A 73 -23.97 11.54 -9.37
N GLY A 74 -24.54 10.84 -10.34
CA GLY A 74 -24.68 11.40 -11.68
C GLY A 74 -25.63 10.63 -12.57
N ARG A 75 -25.77 11.12 -13.79
CA ARG A 75 -26.56 10.51 -14.86
C ARG A 75 -25.86 10.74 -16.20
N ILE A 76 -25.94 9.75 -17.08
CA ILE A 76 -25.56 9.87 -18.48
C ILE A 76 -26.76 9.63 -19.37
N ASP A 77 -26.83 10.39 -20.45
CA ASP A 77 -27.80 10.20 -21.52
C ASP A 77 -27.02 9.88 -22.80
N ARG A 78 -27.33 8.74 -23.42
CA ARG A 78 -26.68 8.21 -24.62
C ARG A 78 -27.65 8.19 -25.78
N PHE A 79 -27.14 8.38 -26.99
CA PHE A 79 -27.92 8.11 -28.19
C PHE A 79 -28.11 6.59 -28.33
N GLY A 80 -29.37 6.14 -28.44
CA GLY A 80 -29.75 4.74 -28.61
C GLY A 80 -29.51 4.23 -30.02
N GLU A 81 -29.85 2.96 -30.27
CA GLU A 81 -29.71 2.33 -31.59
C GLU A 81 -30.71 2.86 -32.64
N ALA A 82 -31.86 3.37 -32.19
CA ALA A 82 -32.85 4.03 -33.04
C ALA A 82 -32.61 5.55 -33.13
N ASP A 83 -32.83 6.10 -34.32
CA ASP A 83 -32.59 7.52 -34.61
C ASP A 83 -33.49 8.42 -33.73
N GLY A 84 -32.85 9.21 -32.84
CA GLY A 84 -33.52 10.08 -31.87
C GLY A 84 -33.90 9.45 -30.52
N GLU A 85 -33.58 8.18 -30.27
CA GLU A 85 -33.78 7.56 -28.95
C GLU A 85 -32.66 7.97 -27.98
N ILE A 86 -33.03 8.31 -26.74
CA ILE A 86 -32.09 8.67 -25.68
C ILE A 86 -32.23 7.68 -24.53
N GLU A 87 -31.19 6.90 -24.30
CA GLU A 87 -31.10 6.00 -23.15
C GLU A 87 -30.49 6.75 -21.96
N SER A 88 -31.17 6.71 -20.81
CA SER A 88 -30.75 7.41 -19.59
C SER A 88 -30.29 6.41 -18.53
N PHE A 89 -29.08 6.58 -18.01
CA PHE A 89 -28.52 5.74 -16.96
C PHE A 89 -28.08 6.59 -15.77
N HIS A 90 -28.68 6.35 -14.61
CA HIS A 90 -28.23 6.93 -13.34
C HIS A 90 -27.03 6.14 -12.82
N ILE A 91 -25.93 6.84 -12.58
CA ILE A 91 -24.65 6.25 -12.15
C ILE A 91 -24.52 6.42 -10.63
N GLY A 92 -24.18 5.33 -9.96
CA GLY A 92 -24.07 5.28 -8.52
C GLY A 92 -23.03 4.27 -8.04
N ARG A 93 -22.93 4.14 -6.71
CA ARG A 93 -21.91 3.32 -6.05
C ARG A 93 -22.22 1.83 -6.07
N LEU A 94 -23.51 1.50 -6.10
CA LEU A 94 -24.03 0.15 -6.07
C LEU A 94 -25.06 0.01 -7.17
N ALA A 95 -25.08 -1.17 -7.80
CA ALA A 95 -26.16 -1.55 -8.67
C ALA A 95 -27.44 -1.78 -7.83
N VAL A 96 -28.50 -1.04 -8.16
CA VAL A 96 -29.83 -1.20 -7.55
C VAL A 96 -30.83 -1.45 -8.66
N ALA A 97 -31.66 -2.47 -8.47
CA ALA A 97 -32.73 -2.83 -9.39
C ALA A 97 -34.09 -2.74 -8.70
N ASP A 98 -35.15 -2.55 -9.49
CA ASP A 98 -36.52 -2.54 -8.98
C ASP A 98 -37.13 -3.96 -8.90
N GLU A 99 -38.43 -4.02 -8.60
CA GLU A 99 -39.18 -5.30 -8.48
C GLU A 99 -39.19 -6.12 -9.78
N HIS A 100 -39.07 -5.46 -10.93
CA HIS A 100 -39.04 -6.09 -12.24
C HIS A 100 -37.61 -6.46 -12.68
N ARG A 101 -36.62 -6.21 -11.82
CA ARG A 101 -35.18 -6.35 -12.08
C ARG A 101 -34.65 -5.38 -13.14
N GLU A 102 -35.34 -4.26 -13.35
CA GLU A 102 -34.83 -3.18 -14.18
C GLU A 102 -33.80 -2.36 -13.39
N PRO A 103 -32.65 -2.01 -13.98
CA PRO A 103 -31.61 -1.25 -13.28
C PRO A 103 -32.08 0.18 -13.02
N VAL A 104 -32.25 0.53 -11.74
CA VAL A 104 -32.56 1.89 -11.28
C VAL A 104 -31.29 2.71 -11.08
N VAL A 105 -30.22 2.04 -10.63
CA VAL A 105 -28.88 2.61 -10.47
C VAL A 105 -27.87 1.65 -11.06
N VAL A 106 -27.01 2.19 -11.92
CA VAL A 106 -25.89 1.46 -12.50
C VAL A 106 -24.65 1.68 -11.65
N ASP A 107 -23.97 0.59 -11.33
CA ASP A 107 -22.70 0.64 -10.61
C ASP A 107 -21.63 1.35 -11.44
N TRP A 108 -20.89 2.26 -10.81
CA TRP A 108 -19.81 3.01 -11.44
C TRP A 108 -18.72 2.12 -12.04
N ARG A 109 -18.59 0.86 -11.62
CA ARG A 109 -17.61 -0.10 -12.18
C ARG A 109 -18.06 -0.71 -13.50
N ALA A 110 -19.34 -0.63 -13.85
CA ALA A 110 -19.87 -1.21 -15.08
C ALA A 110 -19.24 -0.57 -16.34
N PRO A 111 -19.08 -1.28 -17.46
CA PRO A 111 -18.60 -0.68 -18.71
C PRO A 111 -19.50 0.45 -19.23
N VAL A 112 -20.81 0.38 -18.98
CA VAL A 112 -21.76 1.41 -19.40
C VAL A 112 -21.59 2.75 -18.64
N SER A 113 -20.84 2.80 -17.54
CA SER A 113 -20.54 4.08 -16.87
C SER A 113 -19.27 4.74 -17.40
N GLU A 114 -18.45 4.06 -18.22
CA GLU A 114 -17.13 4.57 -18.65
C GLU A 114 -17.18 5.98 -19.29
N PRO A 115 -18.15 6.31 -20.18
CA PRO A 115 -18.27 7.65 -20.73
C PRO A 115 -18.56 8.73 -19.69
N PHE A 116 -19.17 8.39 -18.54
CA PHE A 116 -19.36 9.36 -17.47
C PHE A 116 -18.03 9.99 -17.03
N TYR A 117 -16.93 9.21 -17.05
CA TYR A 117 -15.61 9.69 -16.65
C TYR A 117 -14.72 10.13 -17.81
N ARG A 118 -14.78 9.40 -18.94
CA ARG A 118 -13.83 9.56 -20.05
C ARG A 118 -14.31 10.47 -21.17
N ALA A 119 -15.62 10.68 -21.30
CA ALA A 119 -16.14 11.48 -22.40
C ALA A 119 -15.65 12.93 -22.31
N THR A 120 -15.25 13.46 -23.46
CA THR A 120 -14.87 14.86 -23.66
C THR A 120 -15.64 15.42 -24.85
N GLY A 121 -15.70 16.76 -25.00
CA GLY A 121 -16.34 17.36 -26.16
C GLY A 121 -15.77 16.91 -27.52
N ARG A 122 -14.51 16.43 -27.55
CA ARG A 122 -13.86 15.89 -28.76
C ARG A 122 -14.15 14.39 -28.97
N GLU A 123 -14.27 13.65 -27.89
CA GLU A 123 -14.54 12.21 -27.88
C GLU A 123 -15.73 11.96 -26.95
N SER A 124 -16.94 12.11 -27.48
CA SER A 124 -18.18 12.05 -26.69
C SER A 124 -18.52 10.65 -26.20
N MET A 125 -17.91 9.62 -26.78
CA MET A 125 -18.19 8.21 -26.47
C MET A 125 -19.69 7.86 -26.55
N GLY A 126 -20.42 8.49 -27.48
CA GLY A 126 -21.86 8.28 -27.69
C GLY A 126 -22.78 9.00 -26.69
N LEU A 127 -22.23 9.88 -25.83
CA LEU A 127 -23.04 10.71 -24.94
C LEU A 127 -23.73 11.84 -25.71
N ALA A 128 -24.96 12.10 -25.31
CA ALA A 128 -25.69 13.33 -25.58
C ALA A 128 -25.53 14.31 -24.40
N ARG A 129 -25.63 13.80 -23.17
CA ARG A 129 -25.53 14.60 -21.94
C ARG A 129 -24.87 13.83 -20.81
N ARG A 130 -24.08 14.53 -20.00
CA ARG A 130 -23.58 14.10 -18.69
C ARG A 130 -24.11 15.06 -17.63
N ARG A 131 -24.64 14.52 -16.54
CA ARG A 131 -25.21 15.27 -15.43
C ARG A 131 -24.50 14.88 -14.14
N HIS A 132 -23.96 15.85 -13.42
CA HIS A 132 -23.36 15.67 -12.10
C HIS A 132 -24.33 16.13 -11.02
N PHE A 133 -24.42 15.35 -9.94
CA PHE A 133 -25.25 15.66 -8.78
C PHE A 133 -24.38 16.09 -7.60
N ALA A 134 -24.68 17.24 -7.02
CA ALA A 134 -24.21 17.57 -5.68
C ALA A 134 -25.19 16.99 -4.67
N VAL A 135 -24.81 15.91 -4.00
CA VAL A 135 -25.65 15.18 -3.04
C VAL A 135 -25.08 15.24 -1.63
N ASN A 136 -25.96 15.16 -0.64
CA ASN A 136 -25.61 14.92 0.77
C ASN A 136 -26.51 13.80 1.30
N GLY A 137 -25.99 12.59 1.40
CA GLY A 137 -26.77 11.38 1.66
C GLY A 137 -27.85 11.20 0.59
N GLN A 138 -29.11 11.28 0.99
CA GLN A 138 -30.28 11.17 0.09
C GLN A 138 -30.69 12.50 -0.55
N LYS A 139 -30.15 13.64 -0.08
CA LYS A 139 -30.61 14.97 -0.51
C LYS A 139 -29.79 15.51 -1.68
N LEU A 140 -30.46 15.85 -2.78
CA LEU A 140 -29.91 16.56 -3.92
C LEU A 140 -29.85 18.06 -3.65
N LEU A 141 -28.65 18.63 -3.72
CA LEU A 141 -28.36 20.03 -3.45
C LEU A 141 -28.20 20.86 -4.73
N GLY A 142 -27.85 20.22 -5.84
CA GLY A 142 -27.66 20.90 -7.12
C GLY A 142 -27.31 19.95 -8.25
N ILE A 143 -27.50 20.43 -9.47
CA ILE A 143 -27.27 19.71 -10.72
C ILE A 143 -26.32 20.54 -11.59
N GLU A 144 -25.43 19.86 -12.32
CA GLU A 144 -24.58 20.46 -13.35
C GLU A 144 -24.59 19.61 -14.62
N ASP A 145 -25.03 20.21 -15.72
CA ASP A 145 -25.21 19.55 -17.02
C ASP A 145 -24.07 19.88 -17.99
N GLU A 146 -23.64 18.85 -18.71
CA GLU A 146 -22.64 18.91 -19.75
C GLU A 146 -23.18 18.25 -21.02
N LEU A 147 -23.17 18.97 -22.13
CA LEU A 147 -23.78 18.54 -23.40
C LEU A 147 -22.72 18.20 -24.43
N PHE A 148 -22.96 17.13 -25.21
CA PHE A 148 -22.04 16.59 -26.22
C PHE A 148 -22.76 16.44 -27.57
N GLY A 149 -22.09 16.77 -28.68
CA GLY A 149 -22.63 16.66 -30.04
C GLY A 149 -22.24 17.82 -30.97
N GLU A 150 -22.76 17.83 -32.20
CA GLU A 150 -22.53 18.95 -33.13
C GLU A 150 -23.02 20.28 -32.53
N GLY A 151 -22.15 21.29 -32.51
CA GLY A 151 -22.40 22.60 -31.89
C GLY A 151 -22.08 22.70 -30.39
N HIS A 152 -21.80 21.59 -29.70
CA HIS A 152 -21.60 21.58 -28.25
C HIS A 152 -20.20 21.03 -27.89
N LEU A 153 -19.28 21.93 -27.52
CA LEU A 153 -17.92 21.58 -27.10
C LEU A 153 -17.81 21.15 -25.62
N GLY A 154 -18.90 20.64 -25.02
CA GLY A 154 -18.86 20.09 -23.67
C GLY A 154 -19.13 21.06 -22.53
N VAL A 155 -19.83 22.19 -22.72
CA VAL A 155 -20.45 22.98 -21.62
C VAL A 155 -21.63 23.78 -22.19
N GLY A 156 -22.83 23.65 -21.61
CA GLY A 156 -24.05 24.27 -22.14
C GLY A 156 -24.43 25.60 -21.47
N HIS A 157 -24.32 26.71 -22.21
CA HIS A 157 -25.49 27.45 -22.71
C HIS A 157 -25.03 28.43 -23.80
N ASP A 158 -25.52 28.20 -25.02
CA ASP A 158 -25.44 29.12 -26.16
C ASP A 158 -26.30 30.36 -25.88
N GLU A 159 -25.64 31.49 -25.63
CA GLU A 159 -26.12 32.80 -26.10
C GLU A 159 -24.94 33.46 -26.82
N GLY A 160 -24.98 33.52 -28.15
CA GLY A 160 -24.12 34.44 -28.89
C GLY A 160 -23.52 34.00 -30.23
N LEU A 161 -24.13 33.09 -30.99
CA LEU A 161 -23.93 33.08 -32.46
C LEU A 161 -25.08 33.85 -33.14
N GLY A 162 -25.04 35.18 -32.95
CA GLY A 162 -25.92 36.15 -33.59
C GLY A 162 -25.44 37.56 -33.23
N GLY A 163 -25.00 38.33 -34.23
CA GLY A 163 -24.15 39.51 -34.04
C GLY A 163 -24.76 40.70 -33.27
N GLY A 164 -23.87 41.57 -32.76
CA GLY A 164 -24.21 42.89 -32.24
C GLY A 164 -23.38 43.28 -31.02
N VAL A 165 -22.55 44.32 -31.17
CA VAL A 165 -21.74 44.94 -30.12
C VAL A 165 -22.63 45.65 -29.10
N ALA A 166 -22.50 45.38 -27.79
CA ALA A 166 -22.56 46.38 -26.70
C ALA A 166 -22.35 45.81 -25.27
N SER A 167 -21.52 46.53 -24.51
CA SER A 167 -21.44 46.66 -23.04
C SER A 167 -21.01 45.48 -22.15
N GLY A 168 -19.71 45.44 -21.84
CA GLY A 168 -19.23 45.80 -20.50
C GLY A 168 -19.45 44.82 -19.34
N VAL A 169 -18.84 43.63 -19.40
CA VAL A 169 -18.39 42.87 -18.21
C VAL A 169 -17.06 42.21 -18.58
N GLU A 170 -16.00 42.45 -17.80
CA GLU A 170 -14.68 41.84 -18.00
C GLU A 170 -14.79 40.31 -17.94
N GLN A 171 -14.56 39.66 -19.08
CA GLN A 171 -14.39 38.23 -19.17
C GLN A 171 -13.01 37.87 -18.62
N THR A 172 -12.95 37.35 -17.40
CA THR A 172 -11.77 36.59 -16.93
C THR A 172 -11.73 35.27 -17.69
N ALA A 173 -10.90 35.23 -18.72
CA ALA A 173 -10.63 34.07 -19.55
C ALA A 173 -9.78 33.04 -18.79
N THR A 174 -10.39 31.93 -18.38
CA THR A 174 -9.68 30.66 -18.19
C THR A 174 -10.64 29.50 -18.46
N GLY A 175 -10.25 28.54 -19.31
CA GLY A 175 -11.01 27.34 -19.68
C GLY A 175 -11.14 26.31 -18.54
N LEU A 176 -11.69 26.72 -17.40
CA LEU A 176 -11.64 26.05 -16.10
C LEU A 176 -13.01 25.53 -15.61
N ARG A 177 -14.01 25.41 -16.50
CA ARG A 177 -15.42 25.15 -16.13
C ARG A 177 -15.82 23.67 -15.93
N GLY A 178 -14.88 22.72 -16.01
CA GLY A 178 -15.11 21.29 -15.68
C GLY A 178 -14.70 20.88 -14.26
N TYR A 179 -14.02 21.75 -13.52
CA TYR A 179 -13.50 21.45 -12.17
C TYR A 179 -14.36 22.03 -11.03
N SER A 180 -15.44 22.75 -11.34
CA SER A 180 -16.33 23.41 -10.37
C SER A 180 -17.04 22.45 -9.41
N THR A 181 -17.58 21.35 -9.93
CA THR A 181 -18.22 20.27 -9.14
C THR A 181 -17.21 19.59 -8.23
N LEU A 182 -16.04 19.26 -8.77
CA LEU A 182 -14.93 18.65 -8.06
C LEU A 182 -14.39 19.55 -6.94
N LEU A 183 -14.18 20.84 -7.19
CA LEU A 183 -13.75 21.81 -6.18
C LEU A 183 -14.83 22.01 -5.10
N THR A 184 -16.11 21.95 -5.45
CA THR A 184 -17.23 22.05 -4.50
C THR A 184 -17.34 20.80 -3.62
N ALA A 185 -17.12 19.61 -4.18
CA ALA A 185 -17.10 18.34 -3.44
C ALA A 185 -15.88 18.26 -2.51
N LEU A 186 -14.69 18.63 -3.00
CA LEU A 186 -13.44 18.64 -2.21
C LEU A 186 -13.44 19.70 -1.11
N ALA A 187 -14.04 20.88 -1.34
CA ALA A 187 -14.18 21.90 -0.30
C ALA A 187 -15.10 21.47 0.85
N ARG A 188 -15.98 20.47 0.63
CA ARG A 188 -16.92 19.95 1.64
C ARG A 188 -16.36 18.77 2.44
N GLY A 189 -15.43 17.99 1.90
CA GLY A 189 -14.78 16.84 2.57
C GLY A 189 -13.78 17.18 3.68
N ARG A 190 -13.95 18.31 4.38
CA ARG A 190 -12.99 18.88 5.35
C ARG A 190 -12.92 18.16 6.71
N THR A 191 -13.54 17.00 6.86
CA THR A 191 -13.66 16.28 8.15
C THR A 191 -12.59 15.21 8.38
N GLY A 192 -11.51 15.20 7.60
CA GLY A 192 -10.44 14.19 7.76
C GLY A 192 -10.84 12.78 7.29
N GLN A 193 -12.02 12.64 6.68
CA GLN A 193 -12.46 11.45 5.95
C GLN A 193 -12.51 11.78 4.46
N LEU A 194 -12.04 10.84 3.63
CA LEU A 194 -12.06 10.96 2.18
C LEU A 194 -13.51 11.02 1.69
N GLY A 195 -14.01 12.23 1.45
CA GLY A 195 -15.31 12.46 0.82
C GLY A 195 -15.39 11.92 -0.61
N ASP A 196 -16.60 11.93 -1.17
CA ASP A 196 -17.03 11.35 -2.45
C ASP A 196 -16.05 11.51 -3.64
N ILE A 197 -15.04 10.63 -3.76
CA ILE A 197 -14.11 10.66 -4.89
C ILE A 197 -14.70 10.04 -6.15
N VAL A 198 -15.57 9.04 -6.03
CA VAL A 198 -16.13 8.33 -7.20
C VAL A 198 -16.82 9.31 -8.14
N ALA A 199 -17.61 10.25 -7.60
CA ALA A 199 -18.27 11.29 -8.39
C ALA A 199 -17.30 12.27 -9.10
N THR A 200 -16.02 12.24 -8.75
CA THR A 200 -14.99 13.19 -9.18
C THR A 200 -13.80 12.53 -9.88
N ILE A 201 -13.87 11.22 -10.17
CA ILE A 201 -12.83 10.50 -10.91
C ILE A 201 -12.61 11.17 -12.27
N GLN A 202 -11.35 11.42 -12.59
CA GLN A 202 -10.96 12.09 -13.83
C GLN A 202 -10.63 11.08 -14.93
N ALA A 203 -10.61 11.53 -16.19
CA ALA A 203 -10.30 10.67 -17.33
C ALA A 203 -8.95 9.92 -17.19
N GLU A 204 -7.88 10.59 -16.74
CA GLU A 204 -6.57 9.94 -16.50
C GLU A 204 -6.65 8.87 -15.40
N GLN A 205 -7.42 9.15 -14.34
CA GLN A 205 -7.62 8.23 -13.22
C GLN A 205 -8.47 7.02 -13.63
N ASP A 206 -9.55 7.23 -14.38
CA ASP A 206 -10.40 6.16 -14.91
C ASP A 206 -9.65 5.27 -15.89
N GLN A 207 -8.79 5.84 -16.75
CA GLN A 207 -7.90 5.05 -17.63
C GLN A 207 -7.01 4.10 -16.81
N ILE A 208 -6.43 4.58 -15.71
CA ILE A 208 -5.62 3.76 -14.79
C ILE A 208 -6.51 2.71 -14.11
N ILE A 209 -7.68 3.08 -13.60
CA ILE A 209 -8.60 2.17 -12.91
C ILE A 209 -9.04 1.03 -13.83
N ARG A 210 -9.39 1.34 -15.08
CA ARG A 210 -9.93 0.39 -16.05
C ARG A 210 -8.90 -0.35 -16.90
N SER A 211 -7.62 0.00 -16.82
CA SER A 211 -6.58 -0.68 -17.60
C SER A 211 -6.51 -2.18 -17.27
N GLY A 212 -6.01 -2.99 -18.20
CA GLY A 212 -5.96 -4.45 -18.04
C GLY A 212 -5.22 -4.90 -16.77
N HIS A 213 -5.62 -6.02 -16.17
CA HIS A 213 -5.01 -6.54 -14.93
C HIS A 213 -3.64 -7.21 -15.13
N ASN A 214 -3.19 -7.37 -16.38
CA ASN A 214 -2.02 -8.17 -16.73
C ASN A 214 -0.72 -7.36 -16.63
N GLY A 215 0.30 -7.92 -15.97
CA GLY A 215 1.63 -7.30 -15.88
C GLY A 215 1.75 -6.28 -14.75
N VAL A 216 2.81 -5.47 -14.79
CA VAL A 216 3.06 -4.45 -13.78
C VAL A 216 2.60 -3.10 -14.32
N LEU A 217 1.59 -2.52 -13.69
CA LEU A 217 1.18 -1.14 -13.92
C LEU A 217 1.80 -0.25 -12.85
N VAL A 218 2.59 0.72 -13.28
CA VAL A 218 3.16 1.76 -12.44
C VAL A 218 2.31 3.02 -12.56
N VAL A 219 1.85 3.53 -11.42
CA VAL A 219 1.14 4.81 -11.33
C VAL A 219 2.07 5.81 -10.66
N GLN A 220 2.73 6.63 -11.48
CA GLN A 220 3.49 7.78 -11.02
C GLN A 220 2.51 8.93 -10.78
N GLY A 221 2.62 9.61 -9.65
CA GLY A 221 1.87 10.85 -9.43
C GLY A 221 2.57 11.74 -8.42
N GLY A 222 2.21 13.00 -8.36
CA GLY A 222 2.72 13.92 -7.35
C GLY A 222 1.82 14.04 -6.11
N PRO A 223 2.21 14.82 -5.11
CA PRO A 223 1.41 15.02 -3.91
C PRO A 223 0.02 15.57 -4.26
N GLY A 224 -1.02 15.02 -3.64
CA GLY A 224 -2.40 15.48 -3.83
C GLY A 224 -3.07 15.09 -5.15
N THR A 225 -2.47 14.23 -5.98
CA THR A 225 -3.09 13.74 -7.24
C THR A 225 -4.06 12.56 -7.04
N GLY A 226 -4.22 12.06 -5.82
CA GLY A 226 -5.14 10.95 -5.50
C GLY A 226 -4.60 9.56 -5.85
N LYS A 227 -3.30 9.42 -6.14
CA LYS A 227 -2.57 8.16 -6.39
C LYS A 227 -3.13 6.93 -5.66
N THR A 228 -3.13 6.99 -4.33
CA THR A 228 -3.54 5.91 -3.47
C THR A 228 -5.01 5.53 -3.67
N VAL A 229 -5.88 6.53 -3.80
CA VAL A 229 -7.31 6.31 -4.02
C VAL A 229 -7.55 5.67 -5.38
N VAL A 230 -6.81 6.11 -6.41
CA VAL A 230 -6.83 5.50 -7.75
C VAL A 230 -6.42 4.03 -7.67
N ALA A 231 -5.39 3.69 -6.90
CA ALA A 231 -4.92 2.32 -6.70
C ALA A 231 -6.00 1.42 -6.08
N LEU A 232 -6.73 1.95 -5.09
CA LEU A 232 -7.77 1.23 -4.38
C LEU A 232 -9.02 1.06 -5.25
N HIS A 233 -9.48 2.12 -5.92
CA HIS A 233 -10.58 2.00 -6.87
C HIS A 233 -10.24 1.06 -8.03
N ARG A 234 -8.98 1.01 -8.45
CA ARG A 234 -8.50 0.00 -9.38
C ARG A 234 -8.67 -1.40 -8.82
N ALA A 235 -8.21 -1.69 -7.60
CA ALA A 235 -8.41 -3.00 -6.97
C ALA A 235 -9.90 -3.40 -6.94
N ALA A 236 -10.78 -2.46 -6.56
CA ALA A 236 -12.22 -2.68 -6.53
C ALA A 236 -12.82 -2.93 -7.93
N TYR A 237 -12.35 -2.21 -8.96
CA TYR A 237 -12.73 -2.45 -10.34
C TYR A 237 -12.23 -3.81 -10.85
N LEU A 238 -11.00 -4.20 -10.52
CA LEU A 238 -10.43 -5.47 -10.93
C LEU A 238 -11.21 -6.66 -10.34
N LEU A 239 -11.60 -6.59 -9.07
CA LEU A 239 -12.44 -7.62 -8.44
C LEU A 239 -13.85 -7.69 -9.03
N TYR A 240 -14.39 -6.55 -9.48
CA TYR A 240 -15.68 -6.50 -10.15
C TYR A 240 -15.61 -7.11 -11.56
N THR A 241 -14.64 -6.64 -12.37
CA THR A 241 -14.54 -6.98 -13.80
C THR A 241 -13.88 -8.34 -14.04
N PHE A 242 -12.87 -8.69 -13.24
CA PHE A 242 -12.12 -9.95 -13.33
C PHE A 242 -12.41 -10.86 -12.11
N ARG A 243 -13.66 -10.85 -11.65
CA ARG A 243 -14.15 -11.64 -10.51
C ARG A 243 -13.67 -13.10 -10.58
N PHE A 244 -13.84 -13.74 -11.73
CA PHE A 244 -13.15 -14.98 -12.06
C PHE A 244 -11.85 -14.60 -12.80
N PRO A 245 -10.64 -14.75 -12.25
CA PRO A 245 -10.19 -15.66 -11.17
C PRO A 245 -9.83 -14.98 -9.83
N LEU A 246 -10.00 -13.67 -9.67
CA LEU A 246 -9.48 -12.94 -8.52
C LEU A 246 -10.22 -13.20 -7.21
N GLU A 247 -11.49 -13.64 -7.25
CA GLU A 247 -12.27 -14.01 -6.06
C GLU A 247 -11.58 -15.15 -5.27
N ASP A 248 -11.07 -16.17 -5.98
CA ASP A 248 -10.34 -17.29 -5.37
C ASP A 248 -8.86 -16.96 -5.11
N GLN A 249 -8.22 -16.26 -6.05
CA GLN A 249 -6.78 -15.97 -5.98
C GLN A 249 -6.44 -14.86 -4.98
N GLY A 250 -7.40 -13.99 -4.68
CA GLY A 250 -7.22 -12.84 -3.80
C GLY A 250 -6.38 -11.71 -4.39
N VAL A 251 -6.50 -10.54 -3.77
CA VAL A 251 -5.79 -9.29 -4.04
C VAL A 251 -5.08 -8.86 -2.77
N LEU A 252 -3.77 -8.66 -2.84
CA LEU A 252 -2.99 -8.16 -1.71
C LEU A 252 -2.80 -6.66 -1.84
N VAL A 253 -3.17 -5.87 -0.83
CA VAL A 253 -2.89 -4.44 -0.74
C VAL A 253 -1.83 -4.21 0.33
N ILE A 254 -0.66 -3.75 -0.09
CA ILE A 254 0.47 -3.42 0.79
C ILE A 254 0.49 -1.91 1.00
N GLY A 255 0.19 -1.49 2.23
CA GLY A 255 0.23 -0.09 2.65
C GLY A 255 1.52 0.28 3.38
N PRO A 256 1.86 1.60 3.44
CA PRO A 256 3.05 2.09 4.13
C PRO A 256 2.98 1.94 5.66
N ASN A 257 1.80 2.03 6.26
CA ASN A 257 1.63 1.93 7.72
C ASN A 257 0.20 1.50 8.13
N ARG A 258 0.02 1.11 9.40
CA ARG A 258 -1.27 0.62 9.92
C ARG A 258 -2.34 1.71 10.08
N VAL A 259 -1.96 2.98 10.26
CA VAL A 259 -2.92 4.10 10.32
C VAL A 259 -3.61 4.25 8.97
N PHE A 260 -2.81 4.17 7.91
CA PHE A 260 -3.26 4.20 6.54
C PHE A 260 -4.20 3.02 6.21
N LEU A 261 -3.91 1.80 6.65
CA LEU A 261 -4.81 0.66 6.40
C LEU A 261 -6.18 0.84 7.06
N ARG A 262 -6.22 1.28 8.33
CA ARG A 262 -7.49 1.59 9.02
C ARG A 262 -8.28 2.68 8.30
N TYR A 263 -7.59 3.61 7.66
CA TYR A 263 -8.22 4.63 6.86
C TYR A 263 -8.83 4.06 5.57
N ILE A 264 -8.15 3.15 4.88
CA ILE A 264 -8.70 2.49 3.68
C ILE A 264 -9.98 1.72 4.00
N GLU A 265 -10.00 0.98 5.12
CA GLU A 265 -11.18 0.21 5.57
C GLU A 265 -12.43 1.10 5.68
N GLN A 266 -12.27 2.39 5.99
CA GLN A 266 -13.38 3.36 6.07
C GLN A 266 -13.79 3.90 4.70
N VAL A 267 -12.84 4.08 3.77
CA VAL A 267 -13.09 4.72 2.46
C VAL A 267 -13.70 3.73 1.46
N LEU A 268 -13.29 2.46 1.53
CA LEU A 268 -13.84 1.40 0.70
C LEU A 268 -14.10 0.16 1.58
N PRO A 269 -15.20 0.15 2.37
CA PRO A 269 -15.58 -1.00 3.18
C PRO A 269 -15.75 -2.27 2.33
N SER A 270 -16.16 -2.12 1.06
CA SER A 270 -16.32 -3.20 0.09
C SER A 270 -14.99 -3.82 -0.38
N LEU A 271 -13.84 -3.19 -0.15
CA LEU A 271 -12.51 -3.79 -0.29
C LEU A 271 -12.12 -4.60 0.95
N GLY A 272 -12.90 -4.59 2.02
CA GLY A 272 -12.62 -5.33 3.25
C GLY A 272 -12.95 -6.82 3.19
N GLU A 273 -13.80 -7.29 2.26
CA GLU A 273 -14.34 -8.67 2.32
C GLU A 273 -14.53 -9.38 0.97
N ALA A 274 -14.25 -10.69 1.00
CA ALA A 274 -14.12 -11.67 -0.09
C ALA A 274 -13.05 -11.32 -1.15
N GLY A 275 -11.80 -11.69 -0.85
CA GLY A 275 -10.72 -11.70 -1.84
C GLY A 275 -9.75 -10.52 -1.77
N VAL A 276 -9.75 -9.69 -0.73
CA VAL A 276 -8.74 -8.63 -0.52
C VAL A 276 -8.10 -8.79 0.85
N GLU A 277 -6.77 -8.77 0.89
CA GLU A 277 -5.98 -8.80 2.12
C GLU A 277 -5.19 -7.50 2.21
N GLN A 278 -5.38 -6.73 3.29
CA GLN A 278 -4.72 -5.44 3.50
C GLN A 278 -3.69 -5.58 4.60
N VAL A 279 -2.42 -5.29 4.29
CA VAL A 279 -1.29 -5.55 5.21
C VAL A 279 -0.23 -4.47 5.13
N VAL A 280 0.54 -4.31 6.20
CA VAL A 280 1.89 -3.73 6.09
C VAL A 280 2.90 -4.86 5.86
N LEU A 281 4.10 -4.55 5.34
CA LEU A 281 5.12 -5.57 5.08
C LEU A 281 5.44 -6.43 6.30
N ALA A 282 5.44 -5.84 7.50
CA ALA A 282 5.63 -6.54 8.77
C ALA A 282 4.63 -7.68 9.02
N ASP A 283 3.39 -7.53 8.55
CA ASP A 283 2.31 -8.50 8.81
C ASP A 283 2.43 -9.76 7.96
N LEU A 284 3.19 -9.68 6.86
CA LEU A 284 3.45 -10.79 5.95
C LEU A 284 4.38 -11.87 6.54
N VAL A 285 4.98 -11.62 7.71
CA VAL A 285 5.77 -12.58 8.48
C VAL A 285 5.25 -12.62 9.94
N PRO A 286 4.10 -13.27 10.17
CA PRO A 286 3.42 -13.24 11.47
C PRO A 286 4.22 -13.96 12.56
N GLY A 287 3.96 -13.60 13.82
CA GLY A 287 4.56 -14.27 14.99
C GLY A 287 5.91 -13.70 15.44
N HIS A 288 6.35 -12.57 14.88
CA HIS A 288 7.61 -11.91 15.27
C HIS A 288 7.36 -10.55 15.91
N ARG A 289 8.15 -10.22 16.94
CA ARG A 289 8.08 -8.94 17.64
C ARG A 289 9.02 -7.95 16.95
N ILE A 290 8.45 -6.86 16.45
CA ILE A 290 9.20 -5.78 15.78
C ILE A 290 9.30 -4.60 16.74
N GLY A 291 10.50 -4.01 16.84
CA GLY A 291 10.72 -2.85 17.71
C GLY A 291 12.15 -2.30 17.74
N VAL A 292 13.10 -2.93 17.04
CA VAL A 292 14.47 -2.40 16.94
C VAL A 292 14.56 -1.42 15.78
N ILE A 293 15.14 -0.25 16.03
CA ILE A 293 15.47 0.73 15.00
C ILE A 293 16.90 0.45 14.53
N ASP A 294 17.06 0.13 13.25
CA ASP A 294 18.37 -0.05 12.63
C ASP A 294 19.07 1.28 12.35
N THR A 295 20.40 1.24 12.37
CA THR A 295 21.24 2.31 11.80
C THR A 295 21.05 2.37 10.29
N ASN A 296 21.31 3.54 9.67
CA ASN A 296 21.20 3.70 8.23
C ASN A 296 22.11 2.73 7.44
N ALA A 297 23.30 2.42 7.97
CA ALA A 297 24.21 1.43 7.40
C ALA A 297 23.59 0.03 7.41
N ALA A 298 23.01 -0.40 8.55
CA ALA A 298 22.34 -1.69 8.65
C ALA A 298 21.10 -1.77 7.73
N LYS A 299 20.27 -0.71 7.67
CA LYS A 299 19.12 -0.65 6.74
C LYS A 299 19.55 -0.82 5.28
N ARG A 300 20.65 -0.17 4.88
CA ARG A 300 21.21 -0.29 3.53
C ARG A 300 21.66 -1.73 3.25
N VAL A 301 22.46 -2.33 4.13
CA VAL A 301 22.95 -3.70 3.89
C VAL A 301 21.81 -4.71 3.88
N LYS A 302 20.88 -4.65 4.83
CA LYS A 302 19.73 -5.56 4.91
C LYS A 302 18.75 -5.42 3.74
N GLY A 303 18.58 -4.21 3.21
CA GLY A 303 17.70 -3.94 2.08
C GLY A 303 18.28 -4.33 0.71
N ASP A 304 19.60 -4.51 0.61
CA ASP A 304 20.30 -4.83 -0.64
C ASP A 304 19.95 -6.25 -1.12
N ILE A 305 19.71 -6.40 -2.44
CA ILE A 305 19.38 -7.67 -3.07
C ILE A 305 20.48 -8.74 -2.87
N ARG A 306 21.74 -8.33 -2.67
CA ARG A 306 22.86 -9.23 -2.33
C ARG A 306 22.61 -10.05 -1.07
N MET A 307 21.80 -9.56 -0.14
CA MET A 307 21.44 -10.32 1.07
C MET A 307 20.71 -11.63 0.76
N ALA A 308 20.00 -11.74 -0.35
CA ALA A 308 19.39 -13.02 -0.75
C ALA A 308 20.44 -14.14 -0.87
N LYS A 309 21.63 -13.82 -1.38
CA LYS A 309 22.74 -14.77 -1.47
C LYS A 309 23.37 -15.06 -0.11
N VAL A 310 23.46 -14.05 0.76
CA VAL A 310 23.96 -14.22 2.14
C VAL A 310 23.05 -15.17 2.92
N ILE A 311 21.73 -15.00 2.84
CA ILE A 311 20.77 -15.92 3.50
C ILE A 311 20.84 -17.31 2.88
N ALA A 312 20.93 -17.43 1.54
CA ALA A 312 21.13 -18.71 0.88
C ALA A 312 22.42 -19.41 1.34
N LYS A 313 23.52 -18.67 1.50
CA LYS A 313 24.78 -19.17 2.01
C LYS A 313 24.66 -19.59 3.48
N ALA A 314 23.98 -18.82 4.32
CA ALA A 314 23.71 -19.15 5.71
C ALA A 314 22.90 -20.47 5.84
N VAL A 315 21.92 -20.71 4.96
CA VAL A 315 21.19 -21.98 4.88
C VAL A 315 22.11 -23.13 4.43
N GLN A 316 22.94 -22.91 3.41
CA GLN A 316 23.90 -23.91 2.93
C GLN A 316 24.93 -24.29 3.99
N ASP A 317 25.37 -23.33 4.81
CA ASP A 317 26.28 -23.54 5.93
C ASP A 317 25.66 -24.43 7.02
N ARG A 318 24.35 -24.70 7.00
CA ARG A 318 23.67 -25.65 7.90
C ARG A 318 23.55 -27.07 7.34
N GLN A 319 23.94 -27.27 6.09
CA GLN A 319 23.90 -28.57 5.41
C GLN A 319 25.29 -29.17 5.40
N ARG A 320 25.66 -29.86 6.49
CA ARG A 320 27.05 -30.28 6.74
C ARG A 320 27.16 -31.81 6.68
N PRO A 321 28.11 -32.38 5.94
CA PRO A 321 28.43 -33.79 6.13
C PRO A 321 29.09 -34.03 7.49
N ALA A 322 29.10 -35.28 7.93
CA ALA A 322 29.92 -35.68 9.07
C ALA A 322 31.40 -35.50 8.71
N ARG A 323 32.17 -34.89 9.62
CA ARG A 323 33.63 -34.70 9.45
C ARG A 323 34.38 -36.02 9.47
N ASP A 324 34.01 -36.88 10.41
CA ASP A 324 34.60 -38.18 10.66
C ASP A 324 33.50 -39.25 10.61
N ASP A 325 33.90 -40.51 10.51
CA ASP A 325 32.98 -41.64 10.56
C ASP A 325 32.26 -41.67 11.92
N VAL A 326 30.94 -41.84 11.86
CA VAL A 326 30.09 -41.86 13.05
C VAL A 326 29.71 -43.30 13.36
N GLU A 327 30.04 -43.76 14.56
CA GLU A 327 29.70 -45.10 15.03
C GLU A 327 28.70 -44.99 16.18
N ILE A 328 27.57 -45.67 16.05
CA ILE A 328 26.48 -45.65 17.02
C ILE A 328 26.25 -47.06 17.55
N PRO A 329 26.27 -47.27 18.88
CA PRO A 329 26.01 -48.57 19.46
C PRO A 329 24.55 -49.00 19.21
N TYR A 330 24.36 -50.23 18.76
CA TYR A 330 23.04 -50.81 18.51
C TYR A 330 23.02 -52.31 18.82
N GLY A 331 22.20 -52.72 19.79
CA GLY A 331 22.14 -54.12 20.25
C GLY A 331 23.52 -54.60 20.74
N ALA A 332 24.04 -55.66 20.13
CA ALA A 332 25.36 -56.23 20.45
C ALA A 332 26.51 -55.72 19.54
N GLY A 333 26.26 -54.74 18.68
CA GLY A 333 27.25 -54.22 17.73
C GLY A 333 27.19 -52.71 17.54
N TYR A 334 27.82 -52.22 16.47
CA TYR A 334 27.82 -50.81 16.07
C TYR A 334 27.29 -50.67 14.65
N MET A 335 26.52 -49.62 14.41
CA MET A 335 26.20 -49.13 13.07
C MET A 335 27.10 -47.96 12.74
N ARG A 336 27.61 -47.91 11.52
CA ARG A 336 28.57 -46.91 11.06
C ARG A 336 28.03 -46.12 9.88
N LEU A 337 28.10 -44.80 9.98
CA LEU A 337 27.94 -43.88 8.86
C LEU A 337 29.31 -43.37 8.44
N ARG A 338 29.75 -43.68 7.22
CA ARG A 338 31.03 -43.17 6.72
C ARG A 338 30.92 -41.70 6.36
N ALA A 339 31.98 -40.92 6.59
CA ALA A 339 32.05 -39.52 6.22
C ALA A 339 31.78 -39.31 4.72
N ALA A 340 32.32 -40.19 3.87
CA ALA A 340 32.09 -40.17 2.41
C ALA A 340 30.61 -40.40 2.03
N GLU A 341 29.90 -41.27 2.73
CA GLU A 341 28.47 -41.52 2.51
C GLU A 341 27.65 -40.31 2.95
N SER A 342 27.96 -39.74 4.12
CA SER A 342 27.33 -38.52 4.60
C SER A 342 27.51 -37.35 3.62
N ALA A 343 28.68 -37.23 2.99
CA ALA A 343 28.98 -36.22 1.97
C ALA A 343 28.20 -36.45 0.68
N ARG A 344 27.98 -37.71 0.28
CA ARG A 344 27.12 -38.06 -0.86
C ARG A 344 25.67 -37.68 -0.56
N ILE A 345 25.13 -38.09 0.60
CA ILE A 345 23.74 -37.82 1.00
C ILE A 345 23.47 -36.31 1.01
N VAL A 346 24.33 -35.50 1.63
CA VAL A 346 24.16 -34.04 1.67
C VAL A 346 24.22 -33.43 0.26
N ARG A 347 25.12 -33.90 -0.61
CA ARG A 347 25.23 -33.43 -1.99
C ARG A 347 23.98 -33.75 -2.81
N ASP A 348 23.43 -34.94 -2.63
CA ASP A 348 22.25 -35.40 -3.36
C ASP A 348 20.98 -34.70 -2.86
N ALA A 349 20.85 -34.46 -1.55
CA ALA A 349 19.78 -33.66 -0.96
C ALA A 349 19.73 -32.25 -1.56
N ARG A 350 20.89 -31.58 -1.65
CA ARG A 350 21.04 -30.24 -2.24
C ARG A 350 20.59 -30.16 -3.70
N ARG A 351 20.77 -31.24 -4.47
CA ARG A 351 20.38 -31.29 -5.88
C ARG A 351 18.90 -31.60 -6.04
N ARG A 352 18.36 -32.47 -5.19
CA ARG A 352 17.00 -32.99 -5.30
C ARG A 352 15.94 -32.01 -4.77
N PHE A 353 16.24 -31.29 -3.70
CA PHE A 353 15.27 -30.45 -3.01
C PHE A 353 15.62 -28.97 -3.13
N ARG A 354 14.60 -28.16 -3.48
CA ARG A 354 14.74 -26.69 -3.51
C ARG A 354 14.67 -26.07 -2.10
N ARG A 355 13.88 -26.64 -1.21
CA ARG A 355 13.65 -26.17 0.17
C ARG A 355 14.43 -27.06 1.16
N HIS A 356 15.10 -26.44 2.14
CA HIS A 356 15.95 -27.15 3.11
C HIS A 356 15.18 -28.14 3.99
N ASN A 357 14.08 -27.72 4.61
CA ASN A 357 13.29 -28.54 5.53
C ASN A 357 12.59 -29.71 4.81
N ALA A 358 12.25 -29.54 3.53
CA ALA A 358 11.66 -30.61 2.71
C ALA A 358 12.62 -31.80 2.52
N ALA A 359 13.94 -31.56 2.56
CA ALA A 359 14.94 -32.62 2.42
C ALA A 359 15.18 -33.41 3.71
N HIS A 360 14.80 -32.90 4.88
CA HIS A 360 15.17 -33.48 6.18
C HIS A 360 14.77 -34.95 6.31
N ARG A 361 13.50 -35.28 6.02
CA ARG A 361 13.00 -36.66 6.11
C ARG A 361 13.70 -37.59 5.12
N TRP A 362 14.07 -37.08 3.95
CA TRP A 362 14.83 -37.85 2.97
C TRP A 362 16.26 -38.11 3.46
N VAL A 363 16.95 -37.08 3.95
CA VAL A 363 18.30 -37.21 4.53
C VAL A 363 18.31 -38.19 5.69
N GLU A 364 17.34 -38.09 6.60
CA GLU A 364 17.16 -39.03 7.71
C GLU A 364 17.06 -40.48 7.20
N ASN A 365 16.19 -40.74 6.23
CA ASN A 365 16.00 -42.08 5.67
C ASN A 365 17.26 -42.63 4.99
N GLU A 366 18.01 -41.79 4.26
CA GLU A 366 19.25 -42.20 3.62
C GLU A 366 20.36 -42.48 4.64
N VAL A 367 20.45 -41.67 5.70
CA VAL A 367 21.41 -41.89 6.78
C VAL A 367 21.09 -43.20 7.51
N ILE A 368 19.82 -43.45 7.83
CA ILE A 368 19.38 -44.72 8.41
C ILE A 368 19.71 -45.88 7.48
N SER A 369 19.43 -45.76 6.18
CA SER A 369 19.71 -46.82 5.21
C SER A 369 21.22 -47.12 5.12
N ALA A 370 22.07 -46.09 5.13
CA ALA A 370 23.52 -46.26 5.14
C ALA A 370 24.00 -46.95 6.43
N MET A 371 23.45 -46.57 7.58
CA MET A 371 23.76 -47.20 8.88
C MET A 371 23.29 -48.65 8.94
N ILE A 372 22.09 -48.97 8.46
CA ILE A 372 21.57 -50.35 8.41
C ILE A 372 22.42 -51.21 7.45
N ALA A 373 22.81 -50.68 6.28
CA ALA A 373 23.68 -51.39 5.34
C ALA A 373 25.07 -51.72 5.91
N SER A 374 25.53 -50.97 6.92
CA SER A 374 26.77 -51.28 7.65
C SER A 374 26.61 -52.35 8.74
N SER A 375 25.36 -52.67 9.12
CA SER A 375 25.03 -53.65 10.15
C SER A 375 25.28 -55.08 9.66
N ARG A 376 25.76 -55.95 10.55
CA ARG A 376 26.06 -57.36 10.25
C ARG A 376 24.84 -58.29 10.40
N ASN A 377 23.64 -57.76 10.62
CA ASN A 377 22.44 -58.55 10.89
C ASN A 377 21.39 -58.43 9.76
N PRO A 378 21.39 -59.33 8.75
CA PRO A 378 20.54 -59.25 7.57
C PRO A 378 19.07 -59.66 7.80
N ASP A 379 18.74 -60.32 8.92
CA ASP A 379 17.39 -60.86 9.21
C ASP A 379 16.51 -59.94 10.09
N ALA A 380 17.01 -58.74 10.44
CA ALA A 380 16.27 -57.80 11.28
C ALA A 380 15.23 -57.01 10.45
N ASP A 381 14.02 -56.88 10.98
CA ASP A 381 12.97 -56.07 10.37
C ASP A 381 13.41 -54.60 10.24
N VAL A 382 13.55 -54.15 8.99
CA VAL A 382 14.09 -52.84 8.63
C VAL A 382 13.26 -51.69 9.20
N ASP A 383 11.95 -51.88 9.31
CA ASP A 383 11.07 -50.84 9.85
C ASP A 383 11.23 -50.71 11.37
N THR A 384 11.34 -51.83 12.10
CA THR A 384 11.62 -51.83 13.54
C THR A 384 13.01 -51.24 13.86
N LEU A 385 14.02 -51.52 13.03
CA LEU A 385 15.36 -50.93 13.16
C LEU A 385 15.33 -49.40 12.96
N ARG A 386 14.56 -48.92 11.98
CA ARG A 386 14.43 -47.50 11.67
C ARG A 386 13.90 -46.70 12.86
N ASP A 387 12.82 -47.18 13.48
CA ASP A 387 12.24 -46.48 14.62
C ASP A 387 13.13 -46.55 15.86
N SER A 388 13.82 -47.67 16.08
CA SER A 388 14.79 -47.79 17.17
C SER A 388 15.97 -46.82 17.03
N LEU A 389 16.50 -46.62 15.82
CA LEU A 389 17.60 -45.67 15.57
C LEU A 389 17.19 -44.22 15.85
N ARG A 390 15.94 -43.86 15.54
CA ARG A 390 15.40 -42.52 15.84
C ARG A 390 15.39 -42.21 17.32
N ASP A 391 15.32 -43.21 18.18
CA ASP A 391 15.32 -43.02 19.62
C ASP A 391 16.69 -42.82 20.26
N ILE A 392 17.76 -43.05 19.50
CA ILE A 392 19.13 -42.92 19.98
C ILE A 392 19.56 -41.45 20.00
N PRO A 393 19.99 -40.91 21.16
CA PRO A 393 20.44 -39.52 21.27
C PRO A 393 21.60 -39.15 20.33
N GLU A 394 22.56 -40.05 20.16
CA GLU A 394 23.74 -39.88 19.29
C GLU A 394 23.34 -39.78 17.82
N PHE A 395 22.32 -40.54 17.40
CA PHE A 395 21.76 -40.47 16.05
C PHE A 395 21.09 -39.12 15.83
N ARG A 396 20.20 -38.71 16.75
CA ARG A 396 19.53 -37.41 16.69
C ARG A 396 20.53 -36.25 16.66
N ALA A 397 21.59 -36.31 17.47
CA ALA A 397 22.65 -35.30 17.49
C ALA A 397 23.44 -35.26 16.18
N THR A 398 23.74 -36.42 15.60
CA THR A 398 24.41 -36.52 14.29
C THR A 398 23.55 -35.92 13.19
N LEU A 399 22.26 -36.28 13.14
CA LEU A 399 21.32 -35.75 12.17
C LEU A 399 21.12 -34.23 12.36
N ALA A 400 20.93 -33.75 13.58
CA ALA A 400 20.79 -32.31 13.88
C ALA A 400 22.03 -31.50 13.50
N ARG A 401 23.24 -32.08 13.59
CA ARG A 401 24.47 -31.44 13.12
C ARG A 401 24.58 -31.45 11.60
N MET A 402 24.12 -32.51 10.95
CA MET A 402 24.23 -32.66 9.51
C MET A 402 23.18 -31.85 8.74
N TRP A 403 21.94 -31.88 9.21
CA TRP A 403 20.77 -31.29 8.56
C TRP A 403 19.71 -30.93 9.62
N PRO A 404 19.89 -29.82 10.36
CA PRO A 404 18.92 -29.39 11.37
C PRO A 404 17.60 -28.99 10.74
N MET A 405 16.48 -29.21 11.43
CA MET A 405 15.22 -28.53 11.11
C MET A 405 15.26 -27.12 11.68
N LEU A 406 15.05 -26.10 10.85
CA LEU A 406 15.17 -24.71 11.24
C LEU A 406 13.92 -23.92 10.88
N VAL A 407 13.60 -22.92 11.72
CA VAL A 407 12.68 -21.83 11.34
C VAL A 407 13.47 -20.54 11.00
N PRO A 408 12.88 -19.59 10.25
CA PRO A 408 13.57 -18.37 9.81
C PRO A 408 14.21 -17.57 10.96
N ALA A 409 13.46 -17.40 12.05
CA ALA A 409 13.92 -16.65 13.22
C ALA A 409 15.13 -17.31 13.91
N GLU A 410 15.19 -18.65 13.98
CA GLU A 410 16.35 -19.38 14.51
C GLU A 410 17.59 -19.17 13.62
N LEU A 411 17.41 -19.25 12.30
CA LEU A 411 18.51 -19.05 11.35
C LEU A 411 19.10 -17.65 11.49
N LEU A 412 18.27 -16.61 11.50
CA LEU A 412 18.73 -15.23 11.60
C LEU A 412 19.27 -14.87 13.00
N HIS A 413 18.67 -15.40 14.06
CA HIS A 413 19.15 -15.20 15.44
C HIS A 413 20.57 -15.75 15.61
N ASP A 414 20.82 -16.95 15.10
CA ASP A 414 22.17 -17.51 15.09
C ASP A 414 23.12 -16.74 14.18
N LEU A 415 22.68 -16.38 12.96
CA LEU A 415 23.51 -15.69 11.97
C LEU A 415 24.00 -14.35 12.53
N PHE A 416 23.09 -13.48 12.97
CA PHE A 416 23.42 -12.15 13.49
C PHE A 416 24.03 -12.21 14.89
N GLY A 417 23.80 -13.27 15.67
CA GLY A 417 24.42 -13.49 16.97
C GLY A 417 25.89 -13.93 16.92
N SER A 418 26.48 -14.15 15.74
CA SER A 418 27.87 -14.61 15.60
C SER A 418 28.60 -13.93 14.43
N ALA A 419 29.60 -13.10 14.76
CA ALA A 419 30.46 -12.44 13.78
C ALA A 419 31.13 -13.42 12.81
N ALA A 420 31.49 -14.63 13.27
CA ALA A 420 32.07 -15.67 12.41
C ALA A 420 31.06 -16.21 11.39
N LEU A 421 29.78 -16.35 11.77
CA LEU A 421 28.73 -16.80 10.85
C LEU A 421 28.38 -15.71 9.85
N VAL A 422 28.26 -14.46 10.29
CA VAL A 422 28.07 -13.30 9.38
C VAL A 422 29.20 -13.25 8.36
N LYS A 423 30.46 -13.30 8.81
CA LYS A 423 31.63 -13.29 7.92
C LYS A 423 31.62 -14.47 6.95
N SER A 424 31.30 -15.69 7.41
CA SER A 424 31.21 -16.87 6.54
C SER A 424 30.19 -16.68 5.41
N ALA A 425 29.04 -16.09 5.73
CA ALA A 425 27.94 -15.93 4.80
C ALA A 425 28.07 -14.70 3.89
N ALA A 426 28.67 -13.61 4.36
CA ALA A 426 28.62 -12.30 3.71
C ALA A 426 29.94 -11.86 3.03
N LYS A 427 31.09 -12.45 3.37
CA LYS A 427 32.42 -11.99 2.88
C LYS A 427 32.58 -11.94 1.35
N ASP A 428 31.81 -12.74 0.61
CA ASP A 428 31.91 -12.84 -0.84
C ASP A 428 31.00 -11.79 -1.53
N GLU A 429 30.09 -11.16 -0.78
CA GLU A 429 29.08 -10.22 -1.30
C GLU A 429 29.21 -8.80 -0.73
N PHE A 430 29.71 -8.65 0.50
CA PHE A 430 29.83 -7.37 1.21
C PHE A 430 31.24 -7.17 1.78
N SER A 431 31.64 -5.91 1.91
CA SER A 431 32.87 -5.51 2.60
C SER A 431 32.79 -5.78 4.11
N ALA A 432 33.93 -5.76 4.79
CA ALA A 432 33.98 -5.97 6.24
C ALA A 432 33.12 -4.96 7.01
N GLU A 433 33.22 -3.68 6.66
CA GLU A 433 32.46 -2.60 7.27
C GLU A 433 30.94 -2.78 7.07
N GLU A 434 30.52 -3.25 5.89
CA GLU A 434 29.11 -3.50 5.57
C GLU A 434 28.55 -4.66 6.41
N TYR A 435 29.20 -5.82 6.41
CA TYR A 435 28.62 -6.98 7.12
C TYR A 435 28.81 -6.91 8.64
N GLU A 436 29.79 -6.18 9.16
CA GLU A 436 29.95 -5.97 10.60
C GLU A 436 28.73 -5.26 11.21
N CYS A 437 28.06 -4.39 10.44
CA CYS A 437 26.80 -3.74 10.83
C CYS A 437 25.63 -4.72 11.05
N LEU A 438 25.73 -5.98 10.61
CA LEU A 438 24.70 -7.00 10.79
C LEU A 438 24.80 -7.72 12.15
N VAL A 439 25.96 -7.65 12.81
CA VAL A 439 26.22 -8.37 14.07
C VAL A 439 25.45 -7.73 15.23
N ARG A 440 24.83 -8.56 16.08
CA ARG A 440 24.07 -8.12 17.25
C ARG A 440 24.44 -8.91 18.50
N ALA A 441 24.12 -8.34 19.66
CA ALA A 441 24.14 -9.08 20.91
C ALA A 441 23.16 -10.26 20.84
N ARG A 442 23.62 -11.45 21.22
CA ARG A 442 22.81 -12.67 21.14
C ARG A 442 21.83 -12.74 22.32
N SER A 443 20.54 -12.85 22.03
CA SER A 443 19.51 -13.13 23.04
C SER A 443 19.58 -14.58 23.54
N ASN A 444 19.10 -14.84 24.76
CA ASN A 444 19.05 -16.18 25.34
C ASN A 444 18.07 -17.12 24.62
N SER A 445 16.97 -16.58 24.10
CA SER A 445 15.96 -17.30 23.34
C SER A 445 15.53 -16.51 22.11
N VAL A 446 15.08 -17.22 21.07
CA VAL A 446 14.51 -16.62 19.84
C VAL A 446 13.24 -15.82 20.15
N ALA A 447 12.47 -16.23 21.16
CA ALA A 447 11.24 -15.55 21.58
C ALA A 447 11.49 -14.13 22.16
N ASP A 448 12.71 -13.88 22.64
CA ASP A 448 13.12 -12.60 23.21
C ASP A 448 13.72 -11.65 22.17
N VAL A 449 13.89 -12.11 20.92
CA VAL A 449 14.48 -11.31 19.86
C VAL A 449 13.47 -10.26 19.39
N LEU A 450 13.88 -9.00 19.46
CA LEU A 450 13.21 -7.89 18.80
C LEU A 450 13.83 -7.70 17.42
N TRP A 451 13.00 -7.79 16.39
CA TRP A 451 13.39 -7.60 14.99
C TRP A 451 13.22 -6.14 14.58
N SER A 452 13.92 -5.73 13.54
CA SER A 452 13.70 -4.46 12.86
C SER A 452 12.81 -4.63 11.64
N ASP A 453 12.26 -3.54 11.11
CA ASP A 453 11.49 -3.56 9.86
C ASP A 453 12.30 -4.10 8.67
N SER A 454 13.62 -3.86 8.66
CA SER A 454 14.51 -4.36 7.61
C SER A 454 14.78 -5.87 7.72
N ASP A 455 14.54 -6.49 8.88
CA ASP A 455 14.69 -7.93 9.06
C ASP A 455 13.52 -8.72 8.47
N VAL A 456 12.36 -8.10 8.30
CA VAL A 456 11.13 -8.75 7.80
C VAL A 456 11.38 -9.42 6.45
N ALA A 457 11.99 -8.71 5.50
CA ALA A 457 12.31 -9.26 4.19
C ALA A 457 13.36 -10.39 4.25
N LEU A 458 14.25 -10.37 5.25
CA LEU A 458 15.25 -11.42 5.45
C LEU A 458 14.63 -12.67 6.08
N LEU A 459 13.67 -12.51 7.00
CA LEU A 459 12.88 -13.59 7.57
C LEU A 459 12.05 -14.26 6.47
N ASP A 460 11.44 -13.48 5.58
CA ASP A 460 10.74 -13.99 4.40
C ASP A 460 11.66 -14.77 3.45
N GLU A 461 12.84 -14.22 3.13
CA GLU A 461 13.81 -14.92 2.26
C GLU A 461 14.26 -16.24 2.90
N ALA A 462 14.51 -16.23 4.22
CA ALA A 462 14.84 -17.45 4.96
C ALA A 462 13.68 -18.45 4.94
N LEU A 463 12.42 -18.01 5.08
CA LEU A 463 11.24 -18.88 4.96
C LEU A 463 11.14 -19.52 3.57
N ALA A 464 11.36 -18.74 2.51
CA ALA A 464 11.31 -19.24 1.14
C ALA A 464 12.37 -20.33 0.86
N LEU A 465 13.56 -20.21 1.46
CA LEU A 465 14.66 -21.15 1.32
C LEU A 465 14.53 -22.37 2.24
N LEU A 466 14.08 -22.16 3.47
CA LEU A 466 13.88 -23.23 4.45
C LEU A 466 12.67 -24.08 4.10
N GLY A 467 11.55 -23.44 3.76
CA GLY A 467 10.25 -24.08 3.64
C GLY A 467 9.59 -24.34 4.99
N PRO A 468 8.31 -24.73 4.99
CA PRO A 468 7.55 -24.99 6.20
C PRO A 468 8.15 -26.13 7.02
N ARG A 469 7.93 -26.10 8.34
CA ARG A 469 8.34 -27.16 9.24
C ARG A 469 7.23 -28.22 9.31
N PRO A 470 7.47 -29.48 8.88
CA PRO A 470 6.46 -30.52 9.02
C PRO A 470 6.16 -30.77 10.50
N ARG A 471 4.87 -30.83 10.85
CA ARG A 471 4.43 -31.23 12.19
C ARG A 471 4.67 -32.74 12.41
N LYS A 472 4.51 -33.23 13.64
CA LYS A 472 4.72 -34.66 14.00
C LYS A 472 3.97 -35.65 13.10
N ASN A 473 2.83 -35.24 12.53
CA ASN A 473 2.00 -36.08 11.67
C ASN A 473 2.34 -35.92 10.17
N GLY A 474 3.41 -35.19 9.83
CA GLY A 474 3.80 -34.86 8.46
C GLY A 474 2.95 -33.78 7.79
N LYS A 475 1.87 -33.30 8.43
CA LYS A 475 1.08 -32.15 7.95
C LYS A 475 1.88 -30.87 8.06
N ILE A 476 1.88 -30.09 6.99
CA ILE A 476 2.36 -28.72 6.95
C ILE A 476 1.23 -27.82 7.41
N ASP A 477 1.55 -26.79 8.18
CA ASP A 477 0.61 -25.71 8.44
C ASP A 477 0.58 -24.79 7.23
N GLU A 478 -0.62 -24.48 6.71
CA GLU A 478 -0.75 -23.58 5.55
C GLU A 478 -0.23 -22.17 5.89
N THR A 479 -0.26 -21.78 7.17
CA THR A 479 0.32 -20.51 7.64
C THR A 479 1.84 -20.46 7.55
N ASP A 480 2.51 -21.62 7.43
CA ASP A 480 3.97 -21.72 7.27
C ASP A 480 4.37 -21.65 5.78
N GLU A 481 3.42 -21.56 4.85
CA GLU A 481 3.67 -21.35 3.43
C GLU A 481 3.49 -19.88 3.03
N VAL A 482 4.26 -19.46 2.01
CA VAL A 482 4.10 -18.15 1.42
C VAL A 482 2.84 -18.15 0.55
N ARG A 483 1.77 -17.51 1.03
CA ARG A 483 0.54 -17.29 0.27
C ARG A 483 0.83 -16.47 -0.99
N VAL A 484 0.20 -16.85 -2.10
CA VAL A 484 0.26 -16.13 -3.38
C VAL A 484 -1.10 -15.51 -3.71
N PHE A 485 -1.06 -14.41 -4.47
CA PHE A 485 -2.22 -13.60 -4.82
C PHE A 485 -2.32 -13.43 -6.33
N GLY A 486 -3.56 -13.29 -6.82
CA GLY A 486 -3.86 -13.07 -8.23
C GLY A 486 -3.42 -11.68 -8.70
N HIS A 487 -3.52 -10.68 -7.82
CA HIS A 487 -3.08 -9.30 -8.04
C HIS A 487 -2.48 -8.70 -6.77
N ILE A 488 -1.49 -7.81 -6.91
CA ILE A 488 -0.89 -7.10 -5.76
C ILE A 488 -0.93 -5.59 -6.03
N VAL A 489 -1.41 -4.83 -5.06
CA VAL A 489 -1.32 -3.38 -5.02
C VAL A 489 -0.27 -2.98 -3.99
N ILE A 490 0.68 -2.13 -4.38
CA ILE A 490 1.71 -1.60 -3.49
C ILE A 490 1.63 -0.08 -3.53
N ASP A 491 1.36 0.54 -2.39
CA ASP A 491 1.45 2.00 -2.26
C ASP A 491 2.83 2.42 -1.73
N GLU A 492 3.23 3.66 -2.05
CA GLU A 492 4.54 4.23 -1.70
C GLU A 492 5.73 3.31 -2.06
N VAL A 493 5.65 2.65 -3.23
CA VAL A 493 6.63 1.63 -3.66
C VAL A 493 8.08 2.12 -3.69
N GLN A 494 8.29 3.43 -3.87
CA GLN A 494 9.60 4.06 -3.91
C GLN A 494 10.36 4.04 -2.57
N ASP A 495 9.67 3.73 -1.46
CA ASP A 495 10.31 3.54 -0.16
C ASP A 495 10.74 2.09 0.09
N LEU A 496 10.30 1.15 -0.76
CA LEU A 496 10.63 -0.26 -0.57
C LEU A 496 12.06 -0.55 -1.00
N THR A 497 12.74 -1.37 -0.18
CA THR A 497 14.08 -1.87 -0.52
C THR A 497 14.00 -2.98 -1.57
N PRO A 498 15.11 -3.25 -2.30
CA PRO A 498 15.18 -4.38 -3.23
C PRO A 498 14.75 -5.73 -2.61
N MET A 499 15.12 -6.00 -1.36
CA MET A 499 14.68 -7.20 -0.64
C MET A 499 13.18 -7.21 -0.35
N GLN A 500 12.58 -6.06 -0.02
CA GLN A 500 11.14 -5.93 0.19
C GLN A 500 10.35 -6.09 -1.12
N LEU A 501 10.85 -5.52 -2.23
CA LEU A 501 10.27 -5.73 -3.56
C LEU A 501 10.32 -7.21 -3.97
N ARG A 502 11.44 -7.89 -3.72
CA ARG A 502 11.57 -9.33 -3.94
C ARG A 502 10.58 -10.15 -3.11
N MET A 503 10.39 -9.79 -1.84
CA MET A 503 9.41 -10.38 -0.94
C MET A 503 7.97 -10.22 -1.46
N ALA A 504 7.61 -9.03 -1.94
CA ALA A 504 6.30 -8.79 -2.55
C ALA A 504 6.13 -9.57 -3.86
N SER A 505 7.13 -9.54 -4.75
CA SER A 505 7.13 -10.27 -6.03
C SER A 505 6.93 -11.78 -5.87
N ARG A 506 7.45 -12.38 -4.79
CA ARG A 506 7.29 -13.82 -4.50
C ARG A 506 5.82 -14.21 -4.27
N ARG A 507 5.00 -13.27 -3.83
CA ARG A 507 3.58 -13.46 -3.54
C ARG A 507 2.71 -13.26 -4.79
N SER A 508 3.27 -12.85 -5.93
CA SER A 508 2.48 -12.70 -7.16
C SER A 508 2.38 -14.04 -7.90
N LEU A 509 1.15 -14.52 -8.13
CA LEU A 509 0.90 -15.76 -8.86
C LEU A 509 1.25 -15.63 -10.35
N SER A 510 0.83 -14.52 -10.96
CA SER A 510 0.91 -14.28 -12.41
C SER A 510 1.91 -13.20 -12.81
N GLY A 511 2.41 -12.42 -11.85
CA GLY A 511 3.16 -11.19 -12.08
C GLY A 511 2.29 -9.94 -12.22
N ALA A 512 0.97 -10.04 -12.01
CA ALA A 512 0.04 -8.92 -12.04
C ALA A 512 0.20 -8.04 -10.79
N MET A 513 0.56 -6.77 -10.99
CA MET A 513 0.78 -5.80 -9.92
C MET A 513 0.34 -4.40 -10.33
N THR A 514 -0.14 -3.62 -9.38
CA THR A 514 -0.31 -2.17 -9.48
C THR A 514 0.57 -1.52 -8.42
N VAL A 515 1.63 -0.86 -8.85
CA VAL A 515 2.56 -0.18 -7.94
C VAL A 515 2.38 1.31 -8.08
N VAL A 516 2.24 1.99 -6.95
CA VAL A 516 1.89 3.40 -6.90
C VAL A 516 2.93 4.13 -6.06
N GLY A 517 3.33 5.31 -6.52
CA GLY A 517 4.37 6.06 -5.84
C GLY A 517 4.67 7.42 -6.44
N ASP A 518 5.58 8.12 -5.76
CA ASP A 518 6.15 9.37 -6.20
C ASP A 518 7.67 9.35 -6.03
N LEU A 519 8.40 9.18 -7.14
CA LEU A 519 9.87 9.19 -7.11
C LEU A 519 10.47 10.47 -6.51
N ALA A 520 9.77 11.62 -6.58
CA ALA A 520 10.23 12.87 -5.96
C ALA A 520 10.16 12.81 -4.42
N GLN A 521 9.35 11.91 -3.85
CA GLN A 521 9.21 11.69 -2.41
C GLN A 521 10.01 10.48 -1.90
N ALA A 522 10.88 9.89 -2.74
CA ALA A 522 11.73 8.80 -2.33
C ALA A 522 12.87 9.30 -1.44
N THR A 523 12.82 8.97 -0.16
CA THR A 523 13.79 9.44 0.86
C THR A 523 14.55 8.30 1.54
N GLY A 524 14.20 7.05 1.25
CA GLY A 524 14.84 5.86 1.82
C GLY A 524 16.29 5.64 1.35
N PRO A 525 17.04 4.71 1.99
CA PRO A 525 18.45 4.44 1.64
C PRO A 525 18.70 3.94 0.21
N PHE A 526 17.63 3.46 -0.44
CA PHE A 526 17.59 2.95 -1.82
C PHE A 526 16.70 3.82 -2.71
N ALA A 527 16.56 5.12 -2.39
CA ALA A 527 15.69 6.00 -3.15
C ALA A 527 16.05 5.96 -4.65
N PRO A 528 15.13 5.51 -5.52
CA PRO A 528 15.39 5.36 -6.95
C PRO A 528 15.61 6.72 -7.62
N ASN A 529 16.35 6.72 -8.72
CA ASN A 529 16.44 7.86 -9.63
C ASN A 529 15.40 7.74 -10.75
N ASP A 530 15.12 6.52 -11.18
CA ASP A 530 14.17 6.20 -12.24
C ASP A 530 13.34 4.96 -11.89
N TRP A 531 12.19 4.80 -12.55
CA TRP A 531 11.35 3.61 -12.36
C TRP A 531 12.06 2.30 -12.71
N SER A 532 12.99 2.32 -13.66
CA SER A 532 13.82 1.15 -14.01
C SER A 532 14.62 0.59 -12.82
N ASP A 533 15.02 1.45 -11.86
CA ASP A 533 15.73 1.04 -10.64
C ASP A 533 14.87 0.13 -9.75
N LEU A 534 13.54 0.31 -9.76
CA LEU A 534 12.59 -0.51 -9.01
C LEU A 534 12.08 -1.70 -9.84
N LEU A 535 11.73 -1.44 -11.10
CA LEU A 535 11.10 -2.40 -12.01
C LEU A 535 11.94 -3.66 -12.26
N GLN A 536 13.27 -3.55 -12.17
CA GLN A 536 14.18 -4.70 -12.27
C GLN A 536 13.97 -5.77 -11.18
N TYR A 537 13.34 -5.42 -10.05
CA TYR A 537 13.03 -6.34 -8.94
C TYR A 537 11.60 -6.88 -8.99
N LEU A 538 10.78 -6.38 -9.90
CA LEU A 538 9.40 -6.80 -10.11
C LEU A 538 9.31 -7.85 -11.24
N PRO A 539 8.18 -8.56 -11.35
CA PRO A 539 7.99 -9.56 -12.41
C PRO A 539 8.14 -8.97 -13.81
N THR A 540 8.93 -9.62 -14.67
CA THR A 540 9.24 -9.19 -16.04
C THR A 540 8.55 -10.04 -17.12
N LYS A 541 7.66 -10.97 -16.72
CA LYS A 541 7.01 -11.91 -17.65
C LYS A 541 6.08 -11.24 -18.66
N ARG A 542 5.68 -9.99 -18.41
CA ARG A 542 4.75 -9.20 -19.23
C ARG A 542 5.25 -7.75 -19.29
N GLU A 543 4.73 -7.01 -20.27
CA GLU A 543 5.03 -5.59 -20.45
C GLU A 543 4.69 -4.80 -19.19
N GLN A 544 5.54 -3.83 -18.88
CA GLN A 544 5.42 -2.96 -17.73
C GLN A 544 5.02 -1.58 -18.25
N GLU A 545 3.92 -1.02 -17.76
CA GLU A 545 3.38 0.25 -18.21
C GLU A 545 3.54 1.30 -17.11
N VAL A 546 3.96 2.51 -17.46
CA VAL A 546 4.07 3.63 -16.53
C VAL A 546 3.10 4.73 -16.96
N ILE A 547 2.11 5.00 -16.13
CA ILE A 547 1.12 6.05 -16.35
C ILE A 547 1.30 7.13 -15.27
N GLY A 548 1.32 8.39 -15.71
CA GLY A 548 1.46 9.56 -14.85
C GLY A 548 0.11 10.23 -14.54
N LEU A 549 -0.16 10.56 -13.28
CA LEU A 549 -1.23 11.47 -12.88
C LEU A 549 -0.74 12.91 -12.95
N THR A 550 -1.35 13.73 -13.80
CA THR A 550 -0.85 15.07 -14.09
C THR A 550 -1.51 16.19 -13.28
N VAL A 551 -2.61 15.91 -12.58
CA VAL A 551 -3.40 16.93 -11.88
C VAL A 551 -3.50 16.67 -10.39
N GLY A 552 -3.15 17.69 -9.59
CA GLY A 552 -3.24 17.69 -8.13
C GLY A 552 -4.40 18.53 -7.61
N TYR A 553 -5.08 18.05 -6.58
CA TYR A 553 -6.32 18.66 -6.06
C TYR A 553 -6.20 19.13 -4.61
N ARG A 554 -5.25 18.57 -3.88
CA ARG A 554 -5.14 18.78 -2.44
C ARG A 554 -4.36 20.03 -2.07
N ILE A 555 -3.24 20.27 -2.74
CA ILE A 555 -2.28 21.32 -2.38
C ILE A 555 -2.53 22.56 -3.25
N PRO A 556 -2.63 23.76 -2.65
CA PRO A 556 -2.75 25.00 -3.39
C PRO A 556 -1.63 25.23 -4.43
N ALA A 557 -1.98 25.80 -5.58
CA ALA A 557 -1.07 26.07 -6.69
C ALA A 557 0.12 26.95 -6.29
N GLN A 558 -0.10 27.91 -5.38
CA GLN A 558 0.95 28.80 -4.89
C GLN A 558 2.02 28.06 -4.05
N ILE A 559 1.60 27.09 -3.24
CA ILE A 559 2.52 26.22 -2.47
C ILE A 559 3.25 25.28 -3.41
N MET A 560 2.52 24.67 -4.35
CA MET A 560 3.12 23.77 -5.35
C MET A 560 4.17 24.48 -6.21
N SER A 561 3.95 25.73 -6.61
CA SER A 561 4.93 26.48 -7.40
C SER A 561 6.30 26.59 -6.73
N LEU A 562 6.34 26.74 -5.40
CA LEU A 562 7.60 26.73 -4.63
C LEU A 562 8.19 25.31 -4.55
N ALA A 563 7.35 24.31 -4.25
CA ALA A 563 7.77 22.93 -4.15
C ALA A 563 8.31 22.36 -5.47
N ASP A 564 7.73 22.77 -6.61
CA ASP A 564 8.11 22.33 -7.96
C ASP A 564 9.54 22.76 -8.30
N LYS A 565 9.97 23.94 -7.85
CA LYS A 565 11.37 24.37 -8.03
C LYS A 565 12.34 23.43 -7.31
N VAL A 566 12.01 23.01 -6.09
CA VAL A 566 12.80 22.05 -5.31
C VAL A 566 12.77 20.67 -5.95
N MET A 567 11.60 20.24 -6.44
CA MET A 567 11.43 18.96 -7.14
C MET A 567 12.27 18.87 -8.41
N LEU A 568 12.26 19.92 -9.24
CA LEU A 568 13.03 19.95 -10.49
C LEU A 568 14.54 19.89 -10.25
N GLU A 569 15.03 20.41 -9.11
CA GLU A 569 16.43 20.24 -8.71
C GLU A 569 16.69 18.81 -8.20
N ALA A 570 15.76 18.23 -7.43
CA ALA A 570 15.90 16.91 -6.82
C ALA A 570 15.72 15.73 -7.80
N ALA A 571 14.88 15.90 -8.82
CA ALA A 571 14.49 14.88 -9.78
C ALA A 571 14.12 15.51 -11.15
N PRO A 572 15.12 15.98 -11.93
CA PRO A 572 14.89 16.75 -13.16
C PRO A 572 14.11 16.02 -14.27
N SER A 573 14.08 14.69 -14.25
CA SER A 573 13.37 13.87 -15.23
C SER A 573 11.86 13.80 -14.99
N LEU A 574 11.39 14.19 -13.81
CA LEU A 574 9.98 14.10 -13.43
C LEU A 574 9.21 15.34 -13.86
N ARG A 575 7.92 15.12 -14.16
CA ARG A 575 6.97 16.21 -14.44
C ARG A 575 6.18 16.52 -13.18
N ALA A 576 6.15 17.80 -12.80
CA ALA A 576 5.33 18.28 -11.69
C ALA A 576 3.83 18.14 -12.02
N PRO A 577 2.99 17.73 -11.06
CA PRO A 577 1.55 17.79 -11.24
C PRO A 577 1.09 19.24 -11.26
N LYS A 578 0.13 19.57 -12.12
CA LYS A 578 -0.53 20.87 -12.12
C LYS A 578 -1.58 20.88 -11.01
N SER A 579 -1.45 21.80 -10.04
CA SER A 579 -2.53 22.03 -9.09
C SER A 579 -3.65 22.84 -9.74
N VAL A 580 -4.90 22.39 -9.56
CA VAL A 580 -6.11 23.13 -9.97
C VAL A 580 -6.76 23.90 -8.83
N ARG A 581 -6.23 23.77 -7.61
CA ARG A 581 -6.73 24.47 -6.44
C ARG A 581 -5.96 25.77 -6.26
N GLU A 582 -6.63 26.91 -6.39
CA GLU A 582 -6.07 28.19 -5.98
C GLU A 582 -6.28 28.37 -4.46
N GLY A 583 -5.20 28.65 -3.74
CA GLY A 583 -5.26 29.05 -2.34
C GLY A 583 -5.48 30.56 -2.20
N ASP A 584 -6.01 30.99 -1.06
CA ASP A 584 -6.19 32.41 -0.77
C ASP A 584 -4.85 33.13 -0.51
N PHE A 585 -3.80 32.37 -0.15
CA PHE A 585 -2.50 32.89 0.26
C PHE A 585 -1.35 32.06 -0.33
N GLY A 586 -0.24 32.72 -0.65
CA GLY A 586 1.01 32.06 -1.01
C GLY A 586 1.85 31.64 0.20
N PRO A 587 3.01 30.98 -0.02
CA PRO A 587 3.92 30.64 1.06
C PRO A 587 4.59 31.90 1.64
N ASP A 588 4.60 32.02 2.96
CA ASP A 588 5.30 33.10 3.67
C ASP A 588 6.77 32.70 3.90
N ILE A 589 7.72 33.53 3.48
CA ILE A 589 9.16 33.31 3.69
C ILE A 589 9.69 34.36 4.68
N VAL A 590 10.10 33.91 5.86
CA VAL A 590 10.52 34.73 6.98
C VAL A 590 12.02 34.55 7.23
N ALA A 591 12.80 35.59 6.93
CA ALA A 591 14.24 35.61 7.15
C ALA A 591 14.58 36.12 8.55
N VAL A 592 15.42 35.38 9.27
CA VAL A 592 15.94 35.73 10.60
C VAL A 592 17.37 36.22 10.44
N LYS A 593 17.70 37.40 10.99
CA LYS A 593 19.04 37.99 10.84
C LYS A 593 20.09 37.37 11.77
N ASN A 594 19.67 36.90 12.94
CA ASN A 594 20.55 36.36 13.97
C ASN A 594 20.02 34.99 14.43
N SER A 595 20.88 33.99 14.48
CA SER A 595 20.50 32.63 14.84
C SER A 595 19.92 32.52 16.26
N ASN A 596 20.30 33.43 17.16
CA ASN A 596 19.75 33.48 18.52
C ASN A 596 18.25 33.82 18.54
N ASP A 597 17.74 34.55 17.55
CA ASP A 597 16.34 34.97 17.48
C ASP A 597 15.47 33.92 16.77
N LEU A 598 16.07 32.86 16.22
CA LEU A 598 15.38 31.87 15.38
C LEU A 598 14.22 31.20 16.12
N LEU A 599 14.45 30.73 17.35
CA LEU A 599 13.42 30.04 18.12
C LEU A 599 12.26 30.97 18.50
N ASP A 600 12.56 32.23 18.82
CA ASP A 600 11.55 33.24 19.13
C ASP A 600 10.68 33.53 17.92
N VAL A 601 11.28 33.64 16.72
CA VAL A 601 10.55 33.81 15.46
C VAL A 601 9.73 32.56 15.13
N VAL A 602 10.26 31.35 15.34
CA VAL A 602 9.51 30.10 15.15
C VAL A 602 8.27 30.07 16.05
N ILE A 603 8.41 30.49 17.31
CA ILE A 603 7.28 30.60 18.25
C ILE A 603 6.26 31.63 17.76
N GLU A 604 6.70 32.82 17.34
CA GLU A 604 5.81 33.85 16.81
C GLU A 604 5.02 33.36 15.58
N GLN A 605 5.73 32.81 14.60
CA GLN A 605 5.13 32.29 13.36
C GLN A 605 4.21 31.10 13.63
N SER A 606 4.50 30.24 14.62
CA SER A 606 3.59 29.15 15.01
C SER A 606 2.24 29.67 15.52
N LYS A 607 2.22 30.78 16.29
CA LYS A 607 0.97 31.41 16.78
C LYS A 607 0.17 32.04 15.64
N ILE A 608 0.86 32.72 14.72
CA ILE A 608 0.25 33.32 13.53
C ILE A 608 -0.38 32.21 12.68
N LEU A 609 0.35 31.12 12.45
CA LEU A 609 -0.12 29.99 11.65
C LEU A 609 -1.34 29.29 12.30
N LEU A 610 -1.32 29.05 13.61
CA LEU A 610 -2.47 28.51 14.35
C LEU A 610 -3.71 29.40 14.23
N THR A 611 -3.54 30.72 14.25
CA THR A 611 -4.64 31.69 14.10
C THR A 611 -5.21 31.65 12.69
N ASN A 612 -4.34 31.63 11.67
CA ASN A 612 -4.73 31.63 10.26
C ASN A 612 -5.42 30.34 9.81
N VAL A 613 -5.03 29.20 10.40
CA VAL A 613 -5.60 27.89 10.07
C VAL A 613 -6.90 27.61 10.84
N GLY A 614 -7.13 28.30 11.96
CA GLY A 614 -8.27 27.98 12.83
C GLY A 614 -8.14 26.56 13.41
N GLU A 615 -9.23 25.81 13.51
CA GLU A 615 -9.27 24.49 14.18
C GLU A 615 -8.45 23.37 13.49
N GLY A 616 -7.84 23.65 12.34
CA GLY A 616 -7.00 22.68 11.62
C GLY A 616 -5.67 22.33 12.30
N ASN A 617 -5.04 21.27 11.81
CA ASN A 617 -3.80 20.73 12.34
C ASN A 617 -2.58 21.46 11.76
N VAL A 618 -1.65 21.83 12.62
CA VAL A 618 -0.41 22.54 12.28
C VAL A 618 0.81 21.73 12.72
N ALA A 619 1.84 21.69 11.88
CA ALA A 619 3.14 21.14 12.28
C ALA A 619 4.30 22.10 12.07
N ILE A 620 5.28 21.99 12.97
CA ILE A 620 6.62 22.58 12.81
C ILE A 620 7.55 21.48 12.32
N VAL A 621 8.02 21.60 11.08
CA VAL A 621 8.92 20.65 10.43
C VAL A 621 10.33 21.22 10.46
N CYS A 622 11.24 20.53 11.15
CA CYS A 622 12.59 20.99 11.37
C CYS A 622 13.61 19.85 11.21
N PRO A 623 14.92 20.16 11.09
CA PRO A 623 15.99 19.16 11.19
C PRO A 623 15.85 18.32 12.47
N ASP A 624 16.18 17.03 12.37
CA ASP A 624 15.99 16.07 13.45
C ASP A 624 16.66 16.50 14.75
N ASP A 625 17.85 17.09 14.66
CA ASP A 625 18.65 17.60 15.78
C ASP A 625 18.12 18.89 16.42
N MET A 626 17.16 19.57 15.79
CA MET A 626 16.51 20.78 16.31
C MET A 626 15.22 20.51 17.08
N THR A 627 14.66 19.29 16.97
CA THR A 627 13.36 18.95 17.55
C THR A 627 13.28 19.22 19.05
N ASP A 628 14.30 18.81 19.81
CA ASP A 628 14.37 19.04 21.26
C ASP A 628 14.45 20.52 21.64
N ALA A 629 15.15 21.32 20.85
CA ALA A 629 15.29 22.75 21.08
C ALA A 629 13.97 23.49 20.82
N VAL A 630 13.28 23.14 19.73
CA VAL A 630 11.97 23.72 19.37
C VAL A 630 10.92 23.37 20.42
N ASP A 631 10.85 22.10 20.83
CA ASP A 631 9.93 21.63 21.87
C ASP A 631 10.17 22.31 23.23
N SER A 632 11.43 22.43 23.63
CA SER A 632 11.80 23.14 24.86
C SER A 632 11.37 24.62 24.81
N ALA A 633 11.54 25.26 23.65
CA ALA A 633 11.16 26.66 23.45
C ALA A 633 9.63 26.86 23.46
N LEU A 634 8.86 25.97 22.81
CA LEU A 634 7.40 25.99 22.86
C LEU A 634 6.87 25.76 24.28
N THR A 635 7.49 24.84 25.03
CA THR A 635 7.16 24.57 26.44
C THR A 635 7.42 25.80 27.30
N ALA A 636 8.58 26.45 27.14
CA ALA A 636 8.91 27.68 27.86
C ALA A 636 7.95 28.84 27.54
N ALA A 637 7.45 28.90 26.30
CA ALA A 637 6.45 29.87 25.86
C ALA A 637 5.00 29.53 26.27
N GLY A 638 4.78 28.39 26.94
CA GLY A 638 3.45 27.95 27.40
C GLY A 638 2.50 27.53 26.28
N ILE A 639 3.02 27.09 25.13
CA ILE A 639 2.21 26.67 23.99
C ILE A 639 1.93 25.18 24.09
N ALA A 640 0.66 24.79 24.10
CA ALA A 640 0.28 23.37 24.05
C ALA A 640 0.67 22.76 22.70
N HIS A 641 1.51 21.73 22.74
CA HIS A 641 1.98 21.02 21.55
C HIS A 641 2.30 19.57 21.89
N GLY A 642 2.42 18.74 20.85
CA GLY A 642 2.87 17.36 20.95
C GLY A 642 4.14 17.11 20.13
N ARG A 643 4.65 15.88 20.23
CA ARG A 643 5.75 15.36 19.42
C ARG A 643 5.28 14.18 18.60
N ALA A 644 5.72 14.09 17.35
CA ALA A 644 5.42 12.96 16.49
C ALA A 644 6.20 11.71 16.91
N ASN A 645 5.64 10.92 17.84
CA ASN A 645 6.12 9.59 18.20
C ASN A 645 5.12 8.53 17.73
N THR A 646 5.13 8.20 16.43
CA THR A 646 4.40 7.07 15.76
C THR A 646 2.92 6.84 16.06
N THR A 647 2.30 7.65 16.91
CA THR A 647 0.89 7.72 17.25
C THR A 647 0.37 9.08 16.79
N ALA A 648 -0.93 9.13 16.47
CA ALA A 648 -1.57 10.21 15.73
C ALA A 648 -1.34 11.61 16.35
N LEU A 649 -1.56 12.65 15.54
CA LEU A 649 -1.48 14.07 15.89
C LEU A 649 -2.54 14.43 16.96
N ASP A 650 -2.34 14.00 18.21
CA ASP A 650 -3.28 14.22 19.32
C ASP A 650 -3.34 15.70 19.76
N SER A 651 -2.41 16.51 19.24
CA SER A 651 -2.29 17.94 19.51
C SER A 651 -2.41 18.77 18.22
N ARG A 652 -3.15 19.88 18.31
CA ARG A 652 -3.35 20.84 17.20
C ARG A 652 -2.04 21.41 16.64
N LEU A 653 -1.01 21.58 17.47
CA LEU A 653 0.36 21.91 17.06
C LEU A 653 1.27 20.75 17.39
N THR A 654 2.06 20.28 16.41
CA THR A 654 3.02 19.19 16.62
C THR A 654 4.40 19.54 16.09
N VAL A 655 5.45 19.22 16.86
CA VAL A 655 6.84 19.30 16.38
C VAL A 655 7.20 17.99 15.71
N VAL A 656 7.68 18.07 14.47
CA VAL A 656 7.90 16.91 13.60
C VAL A 656 9.31 16.98 13.01
N PRO A 657 10.19 15.99 13.28
CA PRO A 657 11.44 15.88 12.55
C PRO A 657 11.17 15.63 11.06
N VAL A 658 11.99 16.19 10.17
CA VAL A 658 11.78 16.01 8.72
C VAL A 658 11.82 14.53 8.30
N SER A 659 12.58 13.69 9.02
CA SER A 659 12.64 12.24 8.76
C SER A 659 11.33 11.48 8.97
N VAL A 660 10.36 12.02 9.70
CA VAL A 660 9.07 11.37 9.99
C VAL A 660 7.86 12.12 9.44
N VAL A 661 8.09 13.22 8.70
CA VAL A 661 6.99 14.05 8.18
C VAL A 661 6.20 13.39 7.04
N LYS A 662 6.80 12.37 6.40
CA LYS A 662 6.18 11.64 5.29
C LYS A 662 4.91 10.92 5.75
N GLY A 663 3.87 10.97 4.92
CA GLY A 663 2.58 10.34 5.21
C GLY A 663 1.66 11.15 6.12
N LEU A 664 2.12 12.28 6.67
CA LEU A 664 1.25 13.23 7.37
C LEU A 664 0.52 14.13 6.37
N GLU A 665 -0.64 14.63 6.78
CA GLU A 665 -1.40 15.62 6.02
C GLU A 665 -1.86 16.70 6.99
N LEU A 666 -1.48 17.94 6.72
CA LEU A 666 -1.58 19.05 7.67
C LEU A 666 -2.26 20.24 6.99
N ASP A 667 -3.01 21.02 7.76
CA ASP A 667 -3.62 22.24 7.26
C ASP A 667 -2.58 23.36 7.17
N GLY A 668 -1.72 23.47 8.19
CA GLY A 668 -0.61 24.41 8.25
C GLY A 668 0.74 23.71 8.43
N VAL A 669 1.77 24.18 7.74
CA VAL A 669 3.15 23.70 7.93
C VAL A 669 4.09 24.88 8.08
N LEU A 670 4.90 24.84 9.15
CA LEU A 670 6.01 25.75 9.39
C LEU A 670 7.32 24.99 9.16
N VAL A 671 8.03 25.26 8.06
CA VAL A 671 9.33 24.64 7.74
C VAL A 671 10.46 25.51 8.30
N VAL A 672 11.30 24.93 9.14
CA VAL A 672 12.40 25.63 9.82
C VAL A 672 13.74 25.20 9.25
N GLU A 673 14.60 26.17 8.92
CA GLU A 673 15.95 25.98 8.37
C GLU A 673 16.02 24.99 7.18
N PRO A 674 15.42 25.32 6.01
CA PRO A 674 15.43 24.44 4.84
C PRO A 674 16.84 23.99 4.39
N ALA A 675 17.85 24.85 4.53
CA ALA A 675 19.23 24.51 4.18
C ALA A 675 19.79 23.39 5.08
N ARG A 676 19.50 23.44 6.39
CA ARG A 676 19.89 22.38 7.33
C ARG A 676 19.11 21.09 7.10
N ILE A 677 17.85 21.16 6.70
CA ILE A 677 17.10 19.98 6.25
C ILE A 677 17.81 19.31 5.08
N VAL A 678 18.23 20.09 4.07
CA VAL A 678 18.93 19.55 2.90
C VAL A 678 20.29 18.97 3.29
N ALA A 679 21.02 19.60 4.20
CA ALA A 679 22.35 19.15 4.62
C ALA A 679 22.34 17.91 5.54
N SER A 680 21.28 17.72 6.33
CA SER A 680 21.21 16.66 7.35
C SER A 680 20.73 15.30 6.81
N GLN A 681 20.10 15.29 5.63
CA GLN A 681 19.46 14.09 5.06
C GLN A 681 20.21 13.60 3.81
N VAL A 682 20.25 12.28 3.62
CA VAL A 682 20.92 11.65 2.44
C VAL A 682 20.30 12.13 1.13
N HIS A 683 18.97 12.26 1.09
CA HIS A 683 18.21 12.79 -0.04
C HIS A 683 17.56 14.13 0.34
N GLY A 684 18.38 15.08 0.79
CA GLY A 684 17.94 16.33 1.41
C GLY A 684 16.93 17.16 0.63
N LEU A 685 17.13 17.35 -0.68
CA LEU A 685 16.17 18.10 -1.51
C LEU A 685 14.81 17.38 -1.62
N ARG A 686 14.80 16.04 -1.65
CA ARG A 686 13.55 15.25 -1.64
C ARG A 686 12.87 15.32 -0.28
N ALA A 687 13.63 15.30 0.82
CA ALA A 687 13.08 15.49 2.17
C ALA A 687 12.45 16.88 2.33
N LEU A 688 13.10 17.93 1.80
CA LEU A 688 12.53 19.28 1.76
C LEU A 688 11.28 19.35 0.87
N TYR A 689 11.28 18.72 -0.31
CA TYR A 689 10.09 18.63 -1.16
C TYR A 689 8.91 17.96 -0.43
N VAL A 690 9.15 16.86 0.28
CA VAL A 690 8.13 16.21 1.11
C VAL A 690 7.60 17.20 2.14
N ALA A 691 8.46 17.89 2.89
CA ALA A 691 8.06 18.86 3.92
C ALA A 691 7.17 19.99 3.36
N LEU A 692 7.56 20.59 2.22
CA LEU A 692 6.80 21.67 1.58
C LEU A 692 5.43 21.20 1.08
N THR A 693 5.30 19.93 0.70
CA THR A 693 4.08 19.35 0.13
C THR A 693 3.16 18.69 1.17
N ARG A 694 3.41 18.88 2.47
CA ARG A 694 2.50 18.38 3.52
C ARG A 694 1.34 19.34 3.84
N SER A 695 1.46 20.60 3.44
CA SER A 695 0.46 21.63 3.71
C SER A 695 -0.67 21.61 2.69
N THR A 696 -1.91 21.62 3.19
CA THR A 696 -3.11 21.73 2.38
C THR A 696 -3.74 23.14 2.39
N GLN A 697 -3.28 24.05 3.25
CA GLN A 697 -3.82 25.43 3.32
C GLN A 697 -2.74 26.49 3.42
N ARG A 698 -1.85 26.42 4.42
CA ARG A 698 -0.87 27.48 4.73
C ARG A 698 0.54 26.92 4.88
N LEU A 699 1.50 27.57 4.24
CA LEU A 699 2.93 27.22 4.35
C LEU A 699 3.71 28.45 4.79
N THR A 700 4.50 28.30 5.85
CA THR A 700 5.45 29.32 6.30
C THR A 700 6.83 28.70 6.36
N VAL A 701 7.84 29.41 5.89
CA VAL A 701 9.25 29.01 5.90
C VAL A 701 10.02 30.00 6.75
N VAL A 702 10.69 29.53 7.80
CA VAL A 702 11.56 30.34 8.66
C VAL A 702 12.99 29.90 8.46
N HIS A 703 13.89 30.85 8.17
CA HIS A 703 15.30 30.53 7.95
C HIS A 703 16.22 31.64 8.47
N CYS A 704 17.33 31.26 9.11
CA CYS A 704 18.47 32.13 9.35
C CYS A 704 19.59 31.84 8.34
N GLU A 705 19.78 30.57 7.95
CA GLU A 705 20.73 30.20 6.91
C GLU A 705 20.21 30.60 5.51
N PRO A 706 21.10 30.82 4.53
CA PRO A 706 20.69 31.09 3.15
C PRO A 706 19.81 29.95 2.60
N LEU A 707 18.68 30.30 2.01
CA LEU A 707 17.77 29.31 1.40
C LEU A 707 18.50 28.46 0.34
N PRO A 708 18.09 27.19 0.13
CA PRO A 708 18.54 26.38 -0.99
C PRO A 708 18.34 27.11 -2.33
N ARG A 709 19.20 26.84 -3.31
CA ARG A 709 19.19 27.56 -4.62
C ARG A 709 17.83 27.52 -5.31
N SER A 710 17.14 26.38 -5.29
CA SER A 710 15.78 26.23 -5.83
C SER A 710 14.72 27.12 -5.18
N MET A 711 14.94 27.56 -3.94
CA MET A 711 14.01 28.43 -3.21
C MET A 711 14.39 29.92 -3.29
N GLN A 712 15.57 30.23 -3.83
CA GLN A 712 15.97 31.62 -4.09
C GLN A 712 15.16 32.14 -5.29
N SER A 713 14.66 33.36 -5.15
CA SER A 713 13.73 34.02 -6.10
C SER A 713 14.26 34.08 -7.52
#